data_AF-A9WCT5-F1
#
_entry.id   AF-A9WCT5-F1
#
_cell.length_a   1.000
_cell.length_b   1.000
_cell.length_c   1.000
_cell.angle_alpha   90.00
_cell.angle_beta   90.00
_cell.angle_gamma   90.00
#
_symmetry.space_group_name_H-M   'P 1'
#
loop_
_entity.id
_entity.type
_entity.pdbx_description
1 polymer ?
#
loop_
_entity_poly.entity_id
_entity_poly.type
_entity_poly.pdbx_seq_one_letter_code
_entity_poly.pdbx_strand_id
1 'polypeptide(L)'
;MELVRAILAVEIGSLITRVSLIDEVDGESRLIGQTETLTSRELPYRNVFFAVQEATAQLADLTGRQLLRDGRLLMPRISTGDGIDAVIVVTSALEPLRVVVAAIASDVSARSALHAVRGVPSVVLAVVTLDDVSARSTTGVMQSWLERQLETLLPLLPDVVVLAGGVEGGTVEAMKRLAHLINLKLSFTAAIRQPLPTIIYAGNTSVQPQIQAALGGHNCELITVANVRPALDQEVLTPLRQALLACYARQLTDVPGIDQLSAPDQTTLRTVAESQYVMTRFLAERQQQAVLYVDVGATTTTLIAAAPDQIAATLHGVCGTAFGVGALLSEVGPAAIARWLPFAIEEQELIERLLNRMLRPQTLPATREDCYLDLALAREALALGVAALRDEQTPLAYERLLAGGGVLTHAPHPGMALLALLDGLQPANELPGLLLPIHLDMLSLLSVCGGIAALSTDAAISIFDHDLLNNTPLATCIVLQGGSRIGEPVADVELITVGGDSERVQVRHGELIRLPLSVGRYAQVKVKPAATVRVGQAAPGEAVESDPAEVHGSLLGLIIDARGRPLTLPADGAERRRLLWSWLRAVGAEHSDSPYPEPVISLPEMPAPVVAAPSTAPKPRRSWFKRAPQPAKTSEATLPTTETVPASPDDDIAQLRQQVSKPARRSWFGRRKP
;
A
#
# COMPACT_ATOMS: atom_id res chain seq x y z
N MET A 1 1.17 -18.32 -38.66
CA MET A 1 1.26 -18.28 -37.20
C MET A 1 0.74 -19.61 -36.70
N GLU A 2 1.59 -20.42 -36.07
CA GLU A 2 1.11 -21.59 -35.31
C GLU A 2 0.15 -21.09 -34.22
N LEU A 3 -0.91 -21.86 -33.96
CA LEU A 3 -1.91 -21.53 -32.96
C LEU A 3 -1.28 -21.71 -31.57
N VAL A 4 -1.10 -20.64 -30.81
CA VAL A 4 -0.62 -20.73 -29.43
C VAL A 4 -1.73 -21.36 -28.59
N ARG A 5 -1.48 -22.56 -28.06
CA ARG A 5 -2.46 -23.28 -27.23
C ARG A 5 -2.03 -23.32 -25.77
N ALA A 6 -0.79 -23.79 -25.51
CA ALA A 6 -0.27 -23.87 -24.15
C ALA A 6 0.63 -22.69 -23.80
N ILE A 7 0.26 -21.99 -22.73
CA ILE A 7 0.97 -20.81 -22.23
C ILE A 7 1.48 -21.12 -20.83
N LEU A 8 2.77 -20.90 -20.61
CA LEU A 8 3.34 -20.82 -19.27
C LEU A 8 3.33 -19.36 -18.80
N ALA A 9 2.43 -19.02 -17.90
CA ALA A 9 2.40 -17.71 -17.27
C ALA A 9 3.22 -17.73 -15.98
N VAL A 10 4.24 -16.88 -15.92
CA VAL A 10 5.19 -16.75 -14.83
C VAL A 10 5.00 -15.39 -14.17
N GLU A 11 4.48 -15.37 -12.95
CA GLU A 11 4.40 -14.17 -12.13
C GLU A 11 5.58 -14.14 -11.16
N ILE A 12 6.48 -13.16 -11.31
CA ILE A 12 7.66 -13.00 -10.44
C ILE A 12 7.40 -11.85 -9.47
N GLY A 13 6.91 -12.18 -8.28
CA GLY A 13 6.75 -11.23 -7.18
C GLY A 13 8.06 -10.97 -6.44
N SER A 14 8.10 -9.95 -5.58
CA SER A 14 9.30 -9.67 -4.77
C SER A 14 9.65 -10.76 -3.76
N LEU A 15 8.66 -11.57 -3.35
CA LEU A 15 8.84 -12.67 -2.39
C LEU A 15 8.49 -14.05 -2.96
N ILE A 16 7.45 -14.13 -3.79
CA ILE A 16 6.92 -15.38 -4.36
C ILE A 16 6.98 -15.33 -5.88
N THR A 17 7.49 -16.40 -6.50
CA THR A 17 7.35 -16.67 -7.93
C THR A 17 6.27 -17.72 -8.11
N ARG A 18 5.29 -17.43 -8.96
CA ARG A 18 4.18 -18.31 -9.30
C ARG A 18 4.23 -18.68 -10.77
N VAL A 19 3.94 -19.94 -11.07
CA VAL A 19 3.90 -20.45 -12.44
C VAL A 19 2.55 -21.12 -12.69
N SER A 20 1.87 -20.71 -13.75
CA SER A 20 0.55 -21.20 -14.15
C SER A 20 0.63 -21.78 -15.56
N LEU A 21 0.13 -23.00 -15.73
CA LEU A 21 -0.04 -23.62 -17.04
C LEU A 21 -1.47 -23.38 -17.52
N ILE A 22 -1.59 -22.76 -18.68
CA ILE A 22 -2.85 -22.53 -19.38
C ILE A 22 -2.83 -23.37 -20.65
N ASP A 23 -3.92 -24.06 -20.95
CA ASP A 23 -4.09 -24.81 -22.20
C ASP A 23 -5.59 -24.86 -22.57
N GLU A 24 -5.88 -25.32 -23.78
CA GLU A 24 -7.25 -25.48 -24.27
C GLU A 24 -7.93 -26.70 -23.62
N VAL A 25 -9.12 -26.49 -23.06
CA VAL A 25 -10.06 -27.51 -22.58
C VAL A 25 -11.41 -27.25 -23.25
N ASP A 26 -11.93 -28.23 -23.98
CA ASP A 26 -13.19 -28.12 -24.74
C ASP A 26 -13.30 -26.88 -25.66
N GLY A 27 -12.15 -26.40 -26.18
CA GLY A 27 -12.07 -25.26 -27.08
C GLY A 27 -11.93 -23.89 -26.40
N GLU A 28 -11.86 -23.85 -25.07
CA GLU A 28 -11.65 -22.63 -24.27
C GLU A 28 -10.31 -22.69 -23.54
N SER A 29 -9.63 -21.55 -23.38
CA SER A 29 -8.40 -21.50 -22.58
C SER A 29 -8.73 -21.57 -21.09
N ARG A 30 -8.14 -22.53 -20.39
CA ARG A 30 -8.37 -22.76 -18.95
C ARG A 30 -7.06 -22.88 -18.19
N LEU A 31 -7.09 -22.53 -16.91
CA LEU A 31 -6.01 -22.85 -15.98
C LEU A 31 -5.96 -24.38 -15.76
N ILE A 32 -4.85 -25.01 -16.15
CA ILE A 32 -4.60 -26.45 -15.96
C ILE A 32 -4.02 -26.74 -14.60
N GLY A 33 -3.12 -25.88 -14.12
CA GLY A 33 -2.47 -26.01 -12.83
C GLY A 33 -1.61 -24.80 -12.51
N GLN A 34 -1.32 -24.63 -11.22
CA GLN A 34 -0.50 -23.54 -10.71
C GLN A 34 0.36 -24.03 -9.56
N THR A 35 1.57 -23.51 -9.46
CA THR A 35 2.51 -23.72 -8.36
C THR A 35 3.17 -22.42 -7.97
N GLU A 36 3.75 -22.37 -6.78
CA GLU A 36 4.48 -21.22 -6.28
C GLU A 36 5.71 -21.64 -5.46
N THR A 37 6.72 -20.78 -5.45
CA THR A 37 7.94 -20.95 -4.65
C THR A 37 8.52 -19.59 -4.28
N LEU A 38 9.53 -19.55 -3.41
CA LEU A 38 10.22 -18.31 -3.06
C LEU A 38 10.96 -17.73 -4.27
N THR A 39 10.83 -16.43 -4.49
CA THR A 39 11.55 -15.71 -5.54
C THR A 39 13.07 -15.77 -5.31
N SER A 40 13.82 -16.17 -6.33
CA SER A 40 15.28 -16.33 -6.28
C SER A 40 16.06 -15.10 -6.79
N ARG A 41 15.45 -13.91 -6.77
CA ARG A 41 16.08 -12.64 -7.17
C ARG A 41 17.20 -12.20 -6.23
N GLU A 42 17.05 -12.49 -4.94
CA GLU A 42 18.02 -12.13 -3.92
C GLU A 42 19.13 -13.18 -3.76
N LEU A 43 20.12 -12.89 -2.92
CA LEU A 43 21.11 -13.89 -2.50
C LEU A 43 20.41 -15.11 -1.87
N PRO A 44 20.95 -16.33 -2.05
CA PRO A 44 22.27 -16.65 -2.63
C PRO A 44 22.28 -16.78 -4.16
N TYR A 45 21.10 -16.83 -4.80
CA TYR A 45 20.99 -17.18 -6.22
C TYR A 45 21.22 -15.99 -7.15
N ARG A 46 20.62 -14.83 -6.83
CA ARG A 46 20.60 -13.65 -7.71
C ARG A 46 20.21 -13.97 -9.16
N ASN A 47 19.21 -14.82 -9.32
CA ASN A 47 18.74 -15.27 -10.62
C ASN A 47 17.33 -15.83 -10.47
N VAL A 48 16.34 -15.15 -11.08
CA VAL A 48 14.92 -15.52 -10.96
C VAL A 48 14.58 -16.83 -11.67
N PHE A 49 15.40 -17.27 -12.62
CA PHE A 49 15.14 -18.49 -13.38
C PHE A 49 15.12 -19.74 -12.50
N PHE A 50 15.92 -19.79 -11.43
CA PHE A 50 15.90 -20.94 -10.51
C PHE A 50 14.53 -21.16 -9.87
N ALA A 51 13.88 -20.09 -9.39
CA ALA A 51 12.52 -20.17 -8.87
C ALA A 51 11.51 -20.57 -9.96
N VAL A 52 11.68 -20.07 -11.19
CA VAL A 52 10.82 -20.47 -12.31
C VAL A 52 11.00 -21.95 -12.66
N GLN A 53 12.23 -22.45 -12.72
CA GLN A 53 12.53 -23.86 -12.96
C GLN A 53 11.93 -24.75 -11.88
N GLU A 54 12.11 -24.39 -10.61
CA GLU A 54 11.58 -25.14 -9.47
C GLU A 54 10.05 -25.20 -9.52
N ALA A 55 9.38 -24.06 -9.67
CA ALA A 55 7.92 -24.00 -9.76
C ALA A 55 7.41 -24.75 -11.01
N THR A 56 8.11 -24.65 -12.15
CA THR A 56 7.75 -25.37 -13.38
C THR A 56 7.94 -26.89 -13.22
N ALA A 57 8.97 -27.34 -12.49
CA ALA A 57 9.17 -28.75 -12.19
C ALA A 57 8.05 -29.29 -11.28
N GLN A 58 7.69 -28.55 -10.24
CA GLN A 58 6.54 -28.89 -9.39
C GLN A 58 5.23 -28.94 -10.19
N LEU A 59 5.06 -28.03 -11.17
CA LEU A 59 3.89 -27.99 -12.03
C LEU A 59 3.85 -29.16 -13.02
N ALA A 60 5.02 -29.56 -13.53
CA ALA A 60 5.17 -30.77 -14.35
C ALA A 60 4.74 -32.02 -13.56
N ASP A 61 5.20 -32.15 -12.31
CA ASP A 61 4.80 -33.24 -11.41
C ASP A 61 3.31 -33.20 -11.09
N LEU A 62 2.74 -32.02 -10.82
CA LEU A 62 1.32 -31.82 -10.51
C LEU A 62 0.41 -32.20 -11.68
N THR A 63 0.80 -31.85 -12.90
CA THR A 63 -0.02 -32.03 -14.12
C THR A 63 0.27 -33.33 -14.87
N GLY A 64 1.37 -34.01 -14.52
CA GLY A 64 1.86 -35.19 -15.24
C GLY A 64 2.45 -34.87 -16.63
N ARG A 65 2.66 -33.60 -16.96
CA ARG A 65 3.23 -33.15 -18.25
C ARG A 65 4.72 -32.92 -18.13
N GLN A 66 5.48 -33.29 -19.15
CA GLN A 66 6.87 -32.87 -19.26
C GLN A 66 6.94 -31.41 -19.73
N LEU A 67 7.28 -30.48 -18.82
CA LEU A 67 7.43 -29.06 -19.14
C LEU A 67 8.90 -28.62 -19.23
N LEU A 68 9.83 -29.47 -18.76
CA LEU A 68 11.27 -29.22 -18.74
C LEU A 68 12.04 -30.37 -19.39
N ARG A 69 13.13 -30.04 -20.09
CA ARG A 69 14.16 -30.98 -20.56
C ARG A 69 15.54 -30.37 -20.31
N ASP A 70 16.42 -31.12 -19.64
CA ASP A 70 17.77 -30.68 -19.29
C ASP A 70 17.82 -29.31 -18.57
N GLY A 71 16.82 -29.06 -17.70
CA GLY A 71 16.67 -27.81 -16.97
C GLY A 71 16.16 -26.63 -17.80
N ARG A 72 15.76 -26.82 -19.06
CA ARG A 72 15.18 -25.77 -19.92
C ARG A 72 13.72 -26.05 -20.21
N LEU A 73 12.97 -25.00 -20.49
CA LEU A 73 11.56 -25.11 -20.92
C LEU A 73 11.48 -25.96 -22.18
N LEU A 74 10.57 -26.95 -22.18
CA LEU A 74 10.31 -27.79 -23.35
C LEU A 74 9.33 -27.05 -24.27
N MET A 75 9.79 -26.70 -25.47
CA MET A 75 9.02 -25.94 -26.48
C MET A 75 9.32 -26.49 -27.89
N PRO A 76 8.34 -26.53 -28.82
CA PRO A 76 6.93 -26.18 -28.63
C PRO A 76 6.15 -27.31 -27.91
N ARG A 77 4.84 -27.11 -27.69
CA ARG A 77 3.96 -28.18 -27.23
C ARG A 77 3.79 -29.25 -28.29
N ILE A 78 3.77 -30.52 -27.86
CA ILE A 78 3.51 -31.67 -28.73
C ILE A 78 2.13 -32.28 -28.46
N SER A 79 1.68 -33.21 -29.32
CA SER A 79 0.34 -33.80 -29.28
C SER A 79 0.01 -34.58 -28.00
N THR A 80 1.02 -35.00 -27.23
CA THR A 80 0.83 -35.64 -25.90
C THR A 80 0.48 -34.63 -24.81
N GLY A 81 0.57 -33.33 -25.09
CA GLY A 81 0.38 -32.24 -24.13
C GLY A 81 1.67 -31.80 -23.43
N ASP A 82 2.78 -32.49 -23.66
CA ASP A 82 4.11 -32.08 -23.17
C ASP A 82 4.59 -30.81 -23.88
N GLY A 83 5.35 -30.00 -23.15
CA GLY A 83 5.85 -28.71 -23.63
C GLY A 83 4.80 -27.60 -23.66
N ILE A 84 5.27 -26.41 -24.03
CA ILE A 84 4.49 -25.16 -24.09
C ILE A 84 4.78 -24.42 -25.40
N ASP A 85 3.85 -23.56 -25.83
CA ASP A 85 3.97 -22.79 -27.07
C ASP A 85 4.50 -21.36 -26.83
N ALA A 86 4.22 -20.80 -25.65
CA ALA A 86 4.62 -19.45 -25.30
C ALA A 86 4.85 -19.28 -23.79
N VAL A 87 5.64 -18.26 -23.45
CA VAL A 87 5.91 -17.85 -22.07
C VAL A 87 5.46 -16.40 -21.88
N ILE A 88 4.67 -16.14 -20.85
CA ILE A 88 4.34 -14.79 -20.42
C ILE A 88 5.00 -14.57 -19.06
N VAL A 89 5.82 -13.54 -18.94
CA VAL A 89 6.38 -13.13 -17.64
C VAL A 89 5.77 -11.81 -17.22
N VAL A 90 5.21 -11.79 -16.03
CA VAL A 90 4.69 -10.60 -15.37
C VAL A 90 5.46 -10.41 -14.07
N THR A 91 6.11 -9.28 -13.84
CA THR A 91 6.96 -9.12 -12.64
C THR A 91 6.69 -7.84 -11.86
N SER A 92 6.70 -7.97 -10.53
CA SER A 92 6.78 -6.87 -9.56
C SER A 92 8.09 -6.91 -8.76
N ALA A 93 8.98 -7.87 -9.05
CA ALA A 93 10.31 -8.01 -8.46
C ALA A 93 11.31 -7.00 -9.08
N LEU A 94 10.92 -5.73 -9.12
CA LEU A 94 11.71 -4.60 -9.62
C LEU A 94 11.90 -3.59 -8.49
N GLU A 95 12.92 -2.74 -8.59
CA GLU A 95 13.11 -1.67 -7.60
C GLU A 95 12.08 -0.55 -7.84
N PRO A 96 11.44 -0.01 -6.79
CA PRO A 96 10.60 1.17 -6.92
C PRO A 96 11.37 2.35 -7.53
N LEU A 97 10.74 3.07 -8.45
CA LEU A 97 11.35 4.21 -9.11
C LEU A 97 11.62 5.34 -8.11
N ARG A 98 12.87 5.79 -8.00
CA ARG A 98 13.23 6.91 -7.12
C ARG A 98 12.99 8.24 -7.84
N VAL A 99 12.03 9.02 -7.36
CA VAL A 99 11.56 10.22 -8.05
C VAL A 99 11.86 11.47 -7.23
N VAL A 100 12.39 12.49 -7.89
CA VAL A 100 12.39 13.88 -7.39
C VAL A 100 11.36 14.67 -8.16
N VAL A 101 10.49 15.40 -7.47
CA VAL A 101 9.52 16.31 -8.09
C VAL A 101 10.01 17.74 -7.88
N ALA A 102 10.25 18.48 -8.95
CA ALA A 102 10.52 19.91 -8.89
C ALA A 102 9.40 20.66 -9.60
N ALA A 103 8.67 21.49 -8.86
CA ALA A 103 7.45 22.13 -9.33
C ALA A 103 7.37 23.62 -8.97
N ILE A 104 6.55 24.38 -9.69
CA ILE A 104 6.45 25.83 -9.45
C ILE A 104 5.80 26.14 -8.09
N ALA A 105 4.73 25.43 -7.73
CA ALA A 105 3.97 25.67 -6.51
C ALA A 105 3.58 24.35 -5.84
N SER A 106 3.57 24.30 -4.50
CA SER A 106 3.26 23.10 -3.71
C SER A 106 1.83 22.61 -3.95
N ASP A 107 0.85 23.50 -3.81
CA ASP A 107 -0.55 23.11 -3.69
C ASP A 107 -1.22 22.85 -5.04
N VAL A 108 -0.52 23.14 -6.14
CA VAL A 108 -1.05 23.02 -7.50
C VAL A 108 -0.16 22.10 -8.33
N SER A 109 0.98 22.59 -8.80
CA SER A 109 1.83 21.83 -9.74
C SER A 109 2.50 20.63 -9.09
N ALA A 110 2.98 20.75 -7.84
CA ALA A 110 3.59 19.62 -7.14
C ALA A 110 2.56 18.55 -6.82
N ARG A 111 1.38 18.94 -6.31
CA ARG A 111 0.27 18.01 -6.04
C ARG A 111 -0.15 17.22 -7.28
N SER A 112 -0.39 17.86 -8.43
CA SER A 112 -0.72 17.15 -9.67
C SER A 112 0.40 16.20 -10.12
N ALA A 113 1.66 16.62 -10.03
CA ALA A 113 2.79 15.75 -10.32
C ALA A 113 2.84 14.54 -9.37
N LEU A 114 2.58 14.75 -8.08
CA LEU A 114 2.53 13.68 -7.07
C LEU A 114 1.39 12.69 -7.31
N HIS A 115 0.21 13.13 -7.75
CA HIS A 115 -0.87 12.23 -8.16
C HIS A 115 -0.45 11.31 -9.33
N ALA A 116 0.25 11.86 -10.32
CA ALA A 116 0.78 11.05 -11.41
C ALA A 116 1.88 10.06 -10.93
N VAL A 117 2.80 10.51 -10.06
CA VAL A 117 3.90 9.71 -9.50
C VAL A 117 3.38 8.57 -8.62
N ARG A 118 2.38 8.83 -7.77
CA ARG A 118 1.74 7.82 -6.93
C ARG A 118 1.09 6.70 -7.74
N GLY A 119 0.73 6.94 -9.00
CA GLY A 119 0.24 5.90 -9.91
C GLY A 119 1.30 4.90 -10.41
N VAL A 120 2.54 4.97 -9.93
CA VAL A 120 3.66 4.10 -10.34
C VAL A 120 4.36 3.57 -9.10
N PRO A 121 4.86 2.31 -9.09
CA PRO A 121 5.67 1.80 -7.99
C PRO A 121 6.92 2.67 -7.81
N SER A 122 6.87 3.60 -6.86
CA SER A 122 7.87 4.67 -6.73
C SER A 122 8.08 5.08 -5.28
N VAL A 123 9.20 5.77 -5.05
CA VAL A 123 9.55 6.45 -3.80
C VAL A 123 9.89 7.90 -4.14
N VAL A 124 9.17 8.84 -3.55
CA VAL A 124 9.46 10.27 -3.69
C VAL A 124 10.60 10.64 -2.74
N LEU A 125 11.77 10.93 -3.30
CA LEU A 125 12.96 11.28 -2.51
C LEU A 125 12.90 12.73 -2.00
N ALA A 126 12.36 13.64 -2.81
CA ALA A 126 12.19 15.04 -2.47
C ALA A 126 11.13 15.71 -3.35
N VAL A 127 10.46 16.71 -2.78
CA VAL A 127 9.60 17.65 -3.50
C VAL A 127 10.18 19.04 -3.31
N VAL A 128 10.53 19.70 -4.42
CA VAL A 128 11.13 21.03 -4.43
C VAL A 128 10.17 22.00 -5.09
N THR A 129 9.84 23.09 -4.42
CA THR A 129 8.95 24.11 -4.96
C THR A 129 9.48 25.54 -4.80
N LEU A 130 9.10 26.45 -5.70
CA LEU A 130 9.58 27.84 -5.66
C LEU A 130 8.96 28.63 -4.50
N ASP A 131 7.78 28.23 -4.06
CA ASP A 131 7.05 28.80 -2.92
C ASP A 131 7.45 28.18 -1.58
N ASP A 132 8.45 27.29 -1.54
CA ASP A 132 8.97 26.76 -0.28
C ASP A 132 9.71 27.85 0.52
N VAL A 133 8.98 28.42 1.48
CA VAL A 133 9.49 29.44 2.43
C VAL A 133 10.01 28.78 3.72
N SER A 134 10.03 27.45 3.83
CA SER A 134 10.21 26.76 5.12
C SER A 134 11.53 27.10 5.83
N ALA A 135 11.36 27.59 7.06
CA ALA A 135 12.30 27.87 8.15
C ALA A 135 13.58 28.69 7.86
N ARG A 136 13.63 29.88 8.48
CA ARG A 136 14.87 30.58 8.85
C ARG A 136 15.80 29.59 9.55
N SER A 137 17.07 29.54 9.13
CA SER A 137 18.08 28.76 9.84
C SER A 137 18.13 29.18 11.31
N THR A 138 18.21 28.21 12.21
CA THR A 138 18.51 28.43 13.64
C THR A 138 19.92 28.99 13.85
N THR A 139 20.72 29.07 12.79
CA THR A 139 22.12 29.49 12.78
C THR A 139 22.33 30.95 12.33
N GLY A 140 21.26 31.72 12.09
CA GLY A 140 21.35 33.16 11.81
C GLY A 140 21.91 33.54 10.44
N VAL A 141 22.31 32.58 9.60
CA VAL A 141 22.73 32.80 8.21
C VAL A 141 21.52 32.65 7.29
N MET A 142 21.17 33.71 6.56
CA MET A 142 20.18 33.63 5.47
C MET A 142 20.79 32.86 4.30
N GLN A 143 20.47 31.57 4.18
CA GLN A 143 20.72 30.82 2.95
C GLN A 143 19.72 31.25 1.86
N SER A 144 20.18 31.32 0.61
CA SER A 144 19.27 31.54 -0.52
C SER A 144 18.36 30.33 -0.73
N TRP A 145 17.21 30.52 -1.38
CA TRP A 145 16.32 29.40 -1.74
C TRP A 145 17.09 28.34 -2.56
N LEU A 146 17.91 28.78 -3.52
CA LEU A 146 18.68 27.88 -4.39
C LEU A 146 19.68 27.02 -3.60
N GLU A 147 20.40 27.62 -2.64
CA GLU A 147 21.36 26.90 -1.79
C GLU A 147 20.68 25.80 -0.97
N ARG A 148 19.53 26.10 -0.35
CA ARG A 148 18.78 25.12 0.44
C ARG A 148 18.29 23.95 -0.41
N GLN A 149 17.70 24.25 -1.58
CA GLN A 149 17.22 23.19 -2.46
C GLN A 149 18.38 22.35 -3.02
N LEU A 150 19.54 22.95 -3.31
CA LEU A 150 20.73 22.20 -3.67
C LEU A 150 21.22 21.31 -2.52
N GLU A 151 21.26 21.81 -1.29
CA GLU A 151 21.64 21.02 -0.11
C GLU A 151 20.76 19.77 0.05
N THR A 152 19.45 19.90 -0.19
CA THR A 152 18.51 18.76 -0.23
C THR A 152 18.76 17.82 -1.41
N LEU A 153 18.99 18.35 -2.61
CA LEU A 153 19.08 17.54 -3.83
C LEU A 153 20.43 16.86 -4.04
N LEU A 154 21.54 17.45 -3.58
CA LEU A 154 22.89 16.97 -3.87
C LEU A 154 23.15 15.53 -3.37
N PRO A 155 22.71 15.11 -2.16
CA PRO A 155 22.90 13.75 -1.67
C PRO A 155 22.04 12.69 -2.39
N LEU A 156 20.96 13.12 -3.06
CA LEU A 156 19.97 12.20 -3.64
C LEU A 156 20.45 11.64 -4.99
N LEU A 157 20.11 10.38 -5.26
CA LEU A 157 20.35 9.72 -6.54
C LEU A 157 18.98 9.29 -7.12
N PRO A 158 18.23 10.21 -7.74
CA PRO A 158 16.97 9.84 -8.38
C PRO A 158 17.21 9.02 -9.65
N ASP A 159 16.25 8.17 -10.00
CA ASP A 159 16.14 7.55 -11.32
C ASP A 159 15.45 8.52 -12.30
N VAL A 160 14.47 9.29 -11.78
CA VAL A 160 13.70 10.28 -12.54
C VAL A 160 13.59 11.60 -11.78
N VAL A 161 13.74 12.71 -12.52
CA VAL A 161 13.36 14.06 -12.05
C VAL A 161 12.17 14.54 -12.87
N VAL A 162 11.06 14.81 -12.21
CA VAL A 162 9.86 15.39 -12.82
C VAL A 162 9.91 16.91 -12.67
N LEU A 163 9.88 17.62 -13.78
CA LEU A 163 9.75 19.07 -13.86
C LEU A 163 8.30 19.42 -14.23
N ALA A 164 7.56 19.99 -13.28
CA ALA A 164 6.14 20.30 -13.48
C ALA A 164 5.78 21.76 -13.20
N GLY A 165 4.78 22.26 -13.93
CA GLY A 165 4.10 23.50 -13.59
C GLY A 165 4.09 24.57 -14.66
N GLY A 166 3.37 25.64 -14.31
CA GLY A 166 2.95 26.68 -15.23
C GLY A 166 1.74 26.23 -16.04
N VAL A 167 0.66 27.02 -16.00
CA VAL A 167 -0.48 26.82 -16.90
C VAL A 167 -0.06 27.14 -18.34
N GLU A 168 -0.80 26.61 -19.31
CA GLU A 168 -0.58 26.94 -20.72
C GLU A 168 -0.76 28.45 -20.96
N GLY A 169 0.16 29.05 -21.71
CA GLY A 169 0.21 30.51 -21.90
C GLY A 169 0.62 31.33 -20.67
N GLY A 170 1.02 30.67 -19.57
CA GLY A 170 1.51 31.30 -18.35
C GLY A 170 2.95 31.83 -18.45
N THR A 171 3.48 32.32 -17.33
CA THR A 171 4.83 32.92 -17.26
C THR A 171 5.94 31.87 -17.37
N VAL A 172 7.05 32.25 -18.01
CA VAL A 172 8.18 31.35 -18.34
C VAL A 172 9.29 31.38 -17.28
N GLU A 173 9.45 32.50 -16.55
CA GLU A 173 10.61 32.74 -15.67
C GLU A 173 10.73 31.78 -14.48
N ALA A 174 9.60 31.41 -13.87
CA ALA A 174 9.57 30.45 -12.78
C ALA A 174 10.17 29.10 -13.20
N MET A 175 9.80 28.64 -14.40
CA MET A 175 10.27 27.37 -14.93
C MET A 175 11.76 27.42 -15.30
N LYS A 176 12.27 28.55 -15.80
CA LYS A 176 13.72 28.74 -16.01
C LYS A 176 14.53 28.59 -14.71
N ARG A 177 14.01 29.10 -13.58
CA ARG A 177 14.68 28.97 -12.27
C ARG A 177 14.77 27.51 -11.81
N LEU A 178 13.69 26.75 -11.96
CA LEU A 178 13.69 25.31 -11.66
C LEU A 178 14.64 24.55 -12.60
N ALA A 179 14.63 24.86 -13.89
CA ALA A 179 15.55 24.27 -14.85
C ALA A 179 17.01 24.56 -14.49
N HIS A 180 17.31 25.78 -14.02
CA HIS A 180 18.65 26.13 -13.54
C HIS A 180 19.07 25.30 -12.32
N LEU A 181 18.19 25.13 -11.33
CA LEU A 181 18.44 24.26 -10.17
C LEU A 181 18.76 22.83 -10.60
N ILE A 182 17.94 22.23 -11.47
CA ILE A 182 18.15 20.87 -11.94
C ILE A 182 19.42 20.75 -12.78
N ASN A 183 19.73 21.75 -13.61
CA ASN A 183 20.99 21.79 -14.36
C ASN A 183 22.23 21.76 -13.44
N LEU A 184 22.19 22.48 -12.30
CA LEU A 184 23.26 22.43 -11.30
C LEU A 184 23.37 21.04 -10.67
N LYS A 185 22.24 20.41 -10.32
CA LYS A 185 22.22 19.03 -9.81
C LYS A 185 22.80 18.03 -10.83
N LEU A 186 22.44 18.14 -12.10
CA LEU A 186 22.96 17.28 -13.17
C LEU A 186 24.47 17.49 -13.35
N SER A 187 24.91 18.75 -13.37
CA SER A 187 26.34 19.11 -13.49
C SER A 187 27.16 18.52 -12.35
N PHE A 188 26.65 18.60 -11.11
CA PHE A 188 27.31 17.97 -9.95
C PHE A 188 27.34 16.45 -10.08
N THR A 189 26.22 15.82 -10.42
CA THR A 189 26.09 14.35 -10.56
C THR A 189 27.06 13.82 -11.61
N ALA A 190 27.18 14.51 -12.76
CA ALA A 190 28.16 14.22 -13.78
C ALA A 190 29.61 14.40 -13.29
N ALA A 191 29.89 15.48 -12.55
CA ALA A 191 31.23 15.75 -12.01
C ALA A 191 31.71 14.64 -11.05
N ILE A 192 30.80 14.07 -10.25
CA ILE A 192 31.10 12.93 -9.36
C ILE A 192 30.95 11.56 -10.05
N ARG A 193 30.75 11.54 -11.38
CA ARG A 193 30.65 10.33 -12.22
C ARG A 193 29.55 9.35 -11.79
N GLN A 194 28.44 9.88 -11.29
CA GLN A 194 27.23 9.09 -11.02
C GLN A 194 26.33 9.06 -12.26
N PRO A 195 25.48 8.03 -12.43
CA PRO A 195 24.52 7.98 -13.52
C PRO A 195 23.54 9.15 -13.41
N LEU A 196 23.23 9.77 -14.55
CA LEU A 196 22.28 10.87 -14.60
C LEU A 196 20.84 10.33 -14.64
N PRO A 197 19.89 10.97 -13.94
CA PRO A 197 18.47 10.60 -14.00
C PRO A 197 17.87 10.89 -15.37
N THR A 198 16.77 10.21 -15.68
CA THR A 198 15.86 10.65 -16.75
C THR A 198 15.10 11.89 -16.30
N ILE A 199 14.96 12.89 -17.17
CA ILE A 199 14.17 14.09 -16.89
C ILE A 199 12.84 13.98 -17.62
N ILE A 200 11.73 14.15 -16.89
CA ILE A 200 10.41 14.25 -17.49
C ILE A 200 9.87 15.66 -17.31
N TYR A 201 9.67 16.38 -18.41
CA TYR A 201 9.05 17.69 -18.41
C TYR A 201 7.55 17.60 -18.68
N ALA A 202 6.75 18.06 -17.73
CA ALA A 202 5.28 18.02 -17.74
C ALA A 202 4.68 19.38 -17.36
N GLY A 203 5.23 20.47 -17.91
CA GLY A 203 4.79 21.85 -17.67
C GLY A 203 4.38 22.59 -18.94
N ASN A 204 4.19 23.91 -18.82
CA ASN A 204 3.78 24.81 -19.90
C ASN A 204 4.54 24.57 -21.22
N THR A 205 3.81 24.22 -22.27
CA THR A 205 4.35 23.82 -23.58
C THR A 205 5.25 24.90 -24.21
N SER A 206 4.96 26.18 -23.97
CA SER A 206 5.76 27.30 -24.50
C SER A 206 7.19 27.38 -23.95
N VAL A 207 7.49 26.67 -22.85
CA VAL A 207 8.81 26.67 -22.18
C VAL A 207 9.68 25.48 -22.62
N GLN A 208 9.12 24.52 -23.36
CA GLN A 208 9.85 23.32 -23.80
C GLN A 208 11.18 23.63 -24.50
N PRO A 209 11.29 24.61 -25.44
CA PRO A 209 12.56 24.92 -26.09
C PRO A 209 13.64 25.39 -25.11
N GLN A 210 13.26 26.15 -24.08
CA GLN A 210 14.18 26.63 -23.05
C GLN A 210 14.62 25.52 -22.10
N ILE A 211 13.74 24.56 -21.78
CA ILE A 211 14.11 23.36 -21.02
C ILE A 211 15.10 22.51 -21.80
N GLN A 212 14.83 22.27 -23.09
CA GLN A 212 15.73 21.53 -23.97
C GLN A 212 17.10 22.21 -24.07
N ALA A 213 17.13 23.53 -24.23
CA ALA A 213 18.39 24.28 -24.27
C ALA A 213 19.15 24.26 -22.93
N ALA A 214 18.44 24.32 -21.79
CA ALA A 214 19.05 24.35 -20.47
C ALA A 214 19.61 22.99 -20.01
N LEU A 215 18.95 21.89 -20.39
CA LEU A 215 19.26 20.55 -19.90
C LEU A 215 19.90 19.63 -20.96
N GLY A 216 19.75 19.94 -22.24
CA GLY A 216 20.24 19.11 -23.35
C GLY A 216 21.78 19.05 -23.49
N GLY A 217 22.52 19.85 -22.72
CA GLY A 217 23.98 19.76 -22.64
C GLY A 217 24.50 18.54 -21.86
N HIS A 218 23.62 17.82 -21.17
CA HIS A 218 23.96 16.62 -20.41
C HIS A 218 23.61 15.35 -21.20
N ASN A 219 24.36 14.28 -20.98
CA ASN A 219 24.05 12.96 -21.53
C ASN A 219 22.95 12.26 -20.71
N CYS A 220 21.81 12.91 -20.54
CA CYS A 220 20.62 12.37 -19.90
C CYS A 220 19.43 12.43 -20.86
N GLU A 221 18.50 11.50 -20.72
CA GLU A 221 17.27 11.52 -21.50
C GLU A 221 16.31 12.59 -20.99
N LEU A 222 15.75 13.39 -21.90
CA LEU A 222 14.71 14.38 -21.61
C LEU A 222 13.42 13.98 -22.35
N ILE A 223 12.44 13.52 -21.60
CA ILE A 223 11.11 13.15 -22.08
C ILE A 223 10.18 14.35 -21.86
N THR A 224 9.44 14.74 -22.89
CA THR A 224 8.42 15.79 -22.78
C THR A 224 7.04 15.17 -22.90
N VAL A 225 6.16 15.49 -21.97
CA VAL A 225 4.76 15.02 -21.94
C VAL A 225 3.81 16.21 -21.88
N ALA A 226 2.51 15.95 -22.01
CA ALA A 226 1.50 16.99 -21.82
C ALA A 226 1.59 17.55 -20.39
N ASN A 227 1.26 18.83 -20.25
CA ASN A 227 1.26 19.53 -18.97
C ASN A 227 0.29 18.86 -17.98
N VAL A 228 0.74 18.62 -16.75
CA VAL A 228 -0.11 18.03 -15.70
C VAL A 228 -1.20 18.97 -15.22
N ARG A 229 -1.02 20.28 -15.43
CA ARG A 229 -1.94 21.33 -15.00
C ARG A 229 -2.06 22.41 -16.09
N PRO A 230 -2.68 22.10 -17.24
CA PRO A 230 -2.78 23.04 -18.36
C PRO A 230 -3.60 24.29 -18.01
N ALA A 231 -4.60 24.18 -17.14
CA ALA A 231 -5.35 25.28 -16.54
C ALA A 231 -5.47 25.09 -15.02
N LEU A 232 -5.79 26.14 -14.26
CA LEU A 232 -5.84 26.05 -12.79
C LEU A 232 -6.86 25.04 -12.27
N ASP A 233 -7.94 24.82 -13.01
CA ASP A 233 -9.05 23.90 -12.73
C ASP A 233 -8.98 22.59 -13.54
N GLN A 234 -8.01 22.45 -14.45
CA GLN A 234 -7.86 21.27 -15.29
C GLN A 234 -6.60 20.50 -14.92
N GLU A 235 -6.76 19.23 -14.53
CA GLU A 235 -5.67 18.30 -14.21
C GLU A 235 -5.60 17.17 -15.25
N VAL A 236 -4.39 16.87 -15.74
CA VAL A 236 -4.15 15.86 -16.78
C VAL A 236 -2.98 14.96 -16.40
N LEU A 237 -3.25 13.85 -15.71
CA LEU A 237 -2.22 13.01 -15.09
C LEU A 237 -1.66 11.92 -16.02
N THR A 238 -2.49 11.40 -16.92
CA THR A 238 -2.22 10.19 -17.71
C THR A 238 -0.89 10.24 -18.47
N PRO A 239 -0.52 11.33 -19.18
CA PRO A 239 0.72 11.37 -19.96
C PRO A 239 1.98 11.26 -19.10
N LEU A 240 2.02 11.94 -17.95
CA LEU A 240 3.14 11.83 -17.01
C LEU A 240 3.21 10.43 -16.39
N ARG A 241 2.06 9.88 -15.98
CA ARG A 241 1.97 8.53 -15.40
C ARG A 241 2.46 7.45 -16.37
N GLN A 242 2.08 7.55 -17.65
CA GLN A 242 2.54 6.63 -18.70
C GLN A 242 4.06 6.73 -18.93
N ALA A 243 4.62 7.93 -18.95
CA ALA A 243 6.07 8.10 -19.09
C ALA A 243 6.84 7.51 -17.88
N LEU A 244 6.30 7.65 -16.67
CA LEU A 244 6.87 7.06 -15.45
C LEU A 244 6.76 5.52 -15.46
N LEU A 245 5.61 4.95 -15.86
CA LEU A 245 5.46 3.51 -16.04
C LEU A 245 6.43 2.96 -17.08
N ALA A 246 6.64 3.67 -18.19
CA ALA A 246 7.63 3.29 -19.20
C ALA A 246 9.06 3.34 -18.64
N CYS A 247 9.39 4.33 -17.81
CA CYS A 247 10.70 4.36 -17.12
C CYS A 247 10.86 3.18 -16.16
N TYR A 248 9.81 2.83 -15.40
CA TYR A 248 9.81 1.67 -14.50
C TYR A 248 9.99 0.35 -15.27
N ALA A 249 9.28 0.17 -16.39
CA ALA A 249 9.32 -1.04 -17.21
C ALA A 249 10.69 -1.30 -17.87
N ARG A 250 11.57 -0.30 -17.99
CA ARG A 250 12.95 -0.52 -18.51
C ARG A 250 13.75 -1.50 -17.65
N GLN A 251 13.44 -1.60 -16.36
CA GLN A 251 14.11 -2.55 -15.47
C GLN A 251 13.82 -4.01 -15.80
N LEU A 252 12.80 -4.31 -16.63
CA LEU A 252 12.42 -5.68 -16.99
C LEU A 252 13.59 -6.46 -17.61
N THR A 253 14.40 -5.81 -18.44
CA THR A 253 15.55 -6.45 -19.12
C THR A 253 16.73 -6.66 -18.19
N ASP A 254 16.77 -5.95 -17.06
CA ASP A 254 17.85 -6.01 -16.09
C ASP A 254 17.59 -7.05 -14.98
N VAL A 255 16.42 -7.71 -15.01
CA VAL A 255 16.06 -8.77 -14.05
C VAL A 255 17.03 -9.95 -14.22
N PRO A 256 17.84 -10.29 -13.19
CA PRO A 256 18.83 -11.36 -13.32
C PRO A 256 18.18 -12.72 -13.65
N GLY A 257 18.60 -13.35 -14.75
CA GLY A 257 18.10 -14.67 -15.19
C GLY A 257 16.92 -14.63 -16.14
N ILE A 258 16.37 -13.45 -16.47
CA ILE A 258 15.23 -13.32 -17.40
C ILE A 258 15.60 -13.78 -18.82
N ASP A 259 16.86 -13.62 -19.21
CA ASP A 259 17.44 -14.07 -20.48
C ASP A 259 17.33 -15.59 -20.67
N GLN A 260 17.28 -16.36 -19.57
CA GLN A 260 17.17 -17.82 -19.59
C GLN A 260 15.76 -18.32 -19.85
N LEU A 261 14.74 -17.47 -19.65
CA LEU A 261 13.33 -17.73 -20.01
C LEU A 261 13.03 -17.44 -21.49
N SER A 262 13.98 -16.81 -22.19
CA SER A 262 13.70 -16.13 -23.44
C SER A 262 14.06 -16.99 -24.65
N ALA A 263 13.04 -17.43 -25.38
CA ALA A 263 13.09 -17.47 -26.84
C ALA A 263 12.46 -16.13 -27.29
N PRO A 264 13.21 -15.16 -27.84
CA PRO A 264 12.74 -13.77 -28.02
C PRO A 264 11.39 -13.64 -28.74
N ASP A 265 11.09 -14.54 -29.68
CA ASP A 265 9.85 -14.53 -30.46
C ASP A 265 8.64 -15.17 -29.73
N GLN A 266 8.86 -15.83 -28.58
CA GLN A 266 7.86 -16.62 -27.85
C GLN A 266 7.68 -16.19 -26.38
N THR A 267 8.45 -15.18 -25.94
CA THR A 267 8.42 -14.68 -24.56
C THR A 267 7.93 -13.23 -24.53
N THR A 268 6.84 -12.98 -23.79
CA THR A 268 6.37 -11.61 -23.49
C THR A 268 6.77 -11.22 -22.08
N LEU A 269 7.34 -10.02 -21.92
CA LEU A 269 7.67 -9.44 -20.62
C LEU A 269 6.75 -8.24 -20.33
N ARG A 270 6.14 -8.19 -19.15
CA ARG A 270 5.38 -7.04 -18.66
C ARG A 270 5.63 -6.81 -17.16
N THR A 271 5.33 -5.61 -16.70
CA THR A 271 5.22 -5.35 -15.27
C THR A 271 3.84 -5.80 -14.75
N VAL A 272 3.78 -6.17 -13.47
CA VAL A 272 2.51 -6.42 -12.78
C VAL A 272 1.62 -5.17 -12.78
N ALA A 273 2.22 -3.99 -12.59
CA ALA A 273 1.50 -2.72 -12.59
C ALA A 273 0.75 -2.48 -13.92
N GLU A 274 1.43 -2.62 -15.07
CA GLU A 274 0.80 -2.47 -16.39
C GLU A 274 -0.37 -3.45 -16.58
N SER A 275 -0.18 -4.70 -16.16
CA SER A 275 -1.20 -5.74 -16.29
C SER A 275 -2.42 -5.46 -15.41
N GLN A 276 -2.20 -4.98 -14.18
CA GLN A 276 -3.26 -4.58 -13.25
C GLN A 276 -4.06 -3.38 -13.80
N TYR A 277 -3.39 -2.37 -14.37
CA TYR A 277 -4.05 -1.25 -15.04
C TYR A 277 -4.96 -1.71 -16.18
N VAL A 278 -4.44 -2.55 -17.07
CA VAL A 278 -5.18 -3.06 -18.24
C VAL A 278 -6.42 -3.83 -17.80
N MET A 279 -6.27 -4.78 -16.87
CA MET A 279 -7.39 -5.63 -16.46
C MET A 279 -8.44 -4.90 -15.63
N THR A 280 -8.02 -3.97 -14.76
CA THR A 280 -8.96 -3.17 -13.96
C THR A 280 -9.81 -2.27 -14.87
N ARG A 281 -9.17 -1.61 -15.86
CA ARG A 281 -9.90 -0.81 -16.86
C ARG A 281 -10.81 -1.69 -17.71
N PHE A 282 -10.33 -2.83 -18.19
CA PHE A 282 -11.12 -3.78 -18.97
C PHE A 282 -12.39 -4.21 -18.21
N LEU A 283 -12.28 -4.55 -16.93
CA LEU A 283 -13.44 -4.95 -16.13
C LEU A 283 -14.45 -3.79 -15.98
N ALA A 284 -13.97 -2.57 -15.72
CA ALA A 284 -14.83 -1.40 -15.59
C ALA A 284 -15.57 -1.06 -16.90
N GLU A 285 -14.86 -1.06 -18.02
CA GLU A 285 -15.42 -0.82 -19.35
C GLU A 285 -16.40 -1.94 -19.77
N ARG A 286 -16.06 -3.21 -19.53
CA ARG A 286 -16.91 -4.34 -19.91
C ARG A 286 -18.22 -4.38 -19.12
N GLN A 287 -18.18 -4.07 -17.84
CA GLN A 287 -19.35 -4.09 -16.96
C GLN A 287 -20.13 -2.77 -16.98
N GLN A 288 -19.56 -1.70 -17.53
CA GLN A 288 -20.10 -0.33 -17.40
C GLN A 288 -20.31 0.08 -15.93
N GLN A 289 -19.37 -0.33 -15.07
CA GLN A 289 -19.41 -0.12 -13.63
C GLN A 289 -18.06 0.39 -13.12
N ALA A 290 -18.10 1.17 -12.04
CA ALA A 290 -16.88 1.56 -11.34
C ALA A 290 -16.30 0.38 -10.54
N VAL A 291 -15.00 0.12 -10.68
CA VAL A 291 -14.28 -1.00 -10.07
C VAL A 291 -13.12 -0.46 -9.25
N LEU A 292 -12.97 -0.97 -8.03
CA LEU A 292 -11.76 -0.81 -7.24
C LEU A 292 -10.99 -2.14 -7.23
N TYR A 293 -9.78 -2.14 -7.77
CA TYR A 293 -8.81 -3.20 -7.59
C TYR A 293 -7.85 -2.84 -6.45
N VAL A 294 -7.57 -3.78 -5.56
CA VAL A 294 -6.59 -3.62 -4.49
C VAL A 294 -5.66 -4.83 -4.40
N ASP A 295 -4.39 -4.60 -4.12
CA ASP A 295 -3.38 -5.65 -3.95
C ASP A 295 -2.42 -5.27 -2.82
N VAL A 296 -2.23 -6.16 -1.85
CA VAL A 296 -1.28 -5.97 -0.77
C VAL A 296 -0.16 -6.99 -0.89
N GLY A 297 0.95 -6.57 -1.50
CA GLY A 297 2.14 -7.38 -1.71
C GLY A 297 3.16 -7.28 -0.57
N ALA A 298 4.26 -8.01 -0.75
CA ALA A 298 5.39 -8.01 0.19
C ALA A 298 6.11 -6.65 0.23
N THR A 299 6.21 -5.96 -0.91
CA THR A 299 6.91 -4.66 -1.04
C THR A 299 5.96 -3.50 -1.30
N THR A 300 4.93 -3.72 -2.13
CA THR A 300 4.06 -2.68 -2.66
C THR A 300 2.62 -2.95 -2.30
N THR A 301 1.87 -1.89 -2.01
CA THR A 301 0.39 -1.93 -1.95
C THR A 301 -0.17 -1.10 -3.10
N THR A 302 -1.04 -1.71 -3.90
CA THR A 302 -1.61 -1.14 -5.12
C THR A 302 -3.11 -0.97 -4.96
N LEU A 303 -3.63 0.21 -5.29
CA LEU A 303 -5.05 0.46 -5.46
C LEU A 303 -5.28 1.13 -6.81
N ILE A 304 -6.22 0.62 -7.60
CA ILE A 304 -6.60 1.17 -8.90
C ILE A 304 -8.11 1.29 -8.92
N ALA A 305 -8.62 2.51 -9.01
CA ALA A 305 -10.03 2.78 -9.27
C ALA A 305 -10.20 3.07 -10.76
N ALA A 306 -11.08 2.32 -11.42
CA ALA A 306 -11.43 2.54 -12.82
C ALA A 306 -12.94 2.65 -12.98
N ALA A 307 -13.35 3.57 -13.85
CA ALA A 307 -14.69 3.68 -14.43
C ALA A 307 -14.52 3.70 -15.97
N PRO A 308 -15.60 3.58 -16.76
CA PRO A 308 -15.48 3.52 -18.23
C PRO A 308 -14.67 4.63 -18.90
N ASP A 309 -14.57 5.82 -18.28
CA ASP A 309 -13.88 7.00 -18.81
C ASP A 309 -12.80 7.57 -17.87
N GLN A 310 -12.60 6.98 -16.69
CA GLN A 310 -11.71 7.50 -15.66
C GLN A 310 -10.86 6.41 -15.03
N ILE A 311 -9.59 6.74 -14.74
CA ILE A 311 -8.71 5.86 -13.97
C ILE A 311 -7.83 6.65 -13.01
N ALA A 312 -7.88 6.28 -11.73
CA ALA A 312 -7.04 6.80 -10.67
C ALA A 312 -6.33 5.65 -9.98
N ALA A 313 -5.14 5.89 -9.48
CA ALA A 313 -4.35 4.80 -8.91
C ALA A 313 -3.28 5.28 -7.93
N THR A 314 -3.00 4.43 -6.97
CA THR A 314 -1.96 4.61 -5.96
C THR A 314 -1.22 3.30 -5.75
N LEU A 315 0.06 3.28 -6.10
CA LEU A 315 0.98 2.15 -6.04
C LEU A 315 2.11 2.52 -5.05
N HIS A 316 1.86 2.32 -3.76
CA HIS A 316 2.83 2.63 -2.70
C HIS A 316 4.01 1.66 -2.75
N GLY A 317 5.09 2.08 -3.42
CA GLY A 317 6.24 1.23 -3.76
C GLY A 317 7.00 0.63 -2.56
N VAL A 318 6.76 1.11 -1.34
CA VAL A 318 7.44 0.66 -0.11
C VAL A 318 6.49 0.33 1.04
N CYS A 319 5.18 0.27 0.81
CA CYS A 319 4.19 -0.04 1.87
C CYS A 319 3.59 -1.43 1.69
N GLY A 320 4.41 -2.48 1.70
CA GLY A 320 4.00 -3.88 1.73
C GLY A 320 4.16 -4.55 3.10
N THR A 321 3.68 -5.79 3.23
CA THR A 321 3.63 -6.51 4.52
C THR A 321 4.90 -7.29 4.89
N ALA A 322 5.94 -7.25 4.05
CA ALA A 322 7.23 -7.87 4.37
C ALA A 322 8.40 -6.91 4.18
N PHE A 323 8.82 -6.65 2.95
CA PHE A 323 9.90 -5.70 2.65
C PHE A 323 9.51 -4.24 2.97
N GLY A 324 8.22 -3.91 2.89
CA GLY A 324 7.72 -2.56 3.16
C GLY A 324 7.40 -2.24 4.63
N VAL A 325 7.58 -3.21 5.54
CA VAL A 325 7.16 -3.06 6.95
C VAL A 325 7.84 -1.87 7.63
N GLY A 326 9.12 -1.61 7.35
CA GLY A 326 9.85 -0.50 7.95
C GLY A 326 9.31 0.87 7.56
N ALA A 327 8.95 1.06 6.28
CA ALA A 327 8.35 2.31 5.80
C ALA A 327 6.92 2.46 6.34
N LEU A 328 6.12 1.39 6.31
CA LEU A 328 4.78 1.39 6.87
C LEU A 328 4.79 1.75 8.37
N LEU A 329 5.67 1.11 9.15
CA LEU A 329 5.83 1.40 10.59
C LEU A 329 6.24 2.85 10.84
N SER A 330 7.10 3.40 9.99
CA SER A 330 7.55 4.80 10.09
C SER A 330 6.44 5.79 9.75
N GLU A 331 5.56 5.43 8.82
CA GLU A 331 4.44 6.26 8.37
C GLU A 331 3.28 6.28 9.38
N VAL A 332 2.82 5.11 9.85
CA VAL A 332 1.62 5.03 10.70
C VAL A 332 1.92 4.91 12.20
N GLY A 333 3.14 4.52 12.56
CA GLY A 333 3.55 4.25 13.93
C GLY A 333 3.00 2.94 14.51
N PRO A 334 3.59 2.44 15.61
CA PRO A 334 3.24 1.14 16.19
C PRO A 334 1.80 1.10 16.75
N ALA A 335 1.31 2.20 17.31
CA ALA A 335 -0.03 2.27 17.88
C ALA A 335 -1.14 2.05 16.84
N ALA A 336 -0.95 2.53 15.61
CA ALA A 336 -1.89 2.33 14.50
C ALA A 336 -2.00 0.85 14.10
N ILE A 337 -0.89 0.10 14.16
CA ILE A 337 -0.88 -1.35 13.89
C ILE A 337 -1.48 -2.11 15.08
N ALA A 338 -1.04 -1.80 16.30
CA ALA A 338 -1.45 -2.51 17.53
C ALA A 338 -2.96 -2.45 17.79
N ARG A 339 -3.64 -1.39 17.32
CA ARG A 339 -5.08 -1.21 17.55
C ARG A 339 -5.93 -2.32 16.93
N TRP A 340 -5.42 -3.03 15.92
CA TRP A 340 -6.12 -4.12 15.21
C TRP A 340 -5.85 -5.50 15.79
N LEU A 341 -4.96 -5.63 16.78
CA LEU A 341 -4.59 -6.92 17.33
C LEU A 341 -5.62 -7.38 18.36
N PRO A 342 -6.13 -8.63 18.27
CA PRO A 342 -7.07 -9.19 19.25
C PRO A 342 -6.40 -9.65 20.55
N PHE A 343 -5.10 -9.41 20.70
CA PHE A 343 -4.29 -9.76 21.87
C PHE A 343 -3.46 -8.54 22.34
N ALA A 344 -2.98 -8.58 23.58
CA ALA A 344 -2.10 -7.54 24.10
C ALA A 344 -0.66 -7.79 23.66
N ILE A 345 0.04 -6.74 23.25
CA ILE A 345 1.46 -6.77 22.90
C ILE A 345 2.12 -5.47 23.38
N GLU A 346 3.36 -5.55 23.86
CA GLU A 346 4.14 -4.36 24.18
C GLU A 346 4.68 -3.71 22.90
N GLU A 347 4.82 -2.38 22.91
CA GLU A 347 5.30 -1.64 21.72
C GLU A 347 6.66 -2.13 21.24
N GLN A 348 7.59 -2.39 22.18
CA GLN A 348 8.92 -2.88 21.86
C GLN A 348 8.87 -4.28 21.22
N GLU A 349 8.05 -5.18 21.76
CA GLU A 349 7.85 -6.52 21.20
C GLU A 349 7.24 -6.46 19.79
N LEU A 350 6.26 -5.58 19.57
CA LEU A 350 5.66 -5.35 18.26
C LEU A 350 6.73 -4.90 17.24
N ILE A 351 7.52 -3.88 17.59
CA ILE A 351 8.59 -3.37 16.72
C ILE A 351 9.60 -4.47 16.42
N GLU A 352 10.04 -5.24 17.42
CA GLU A 352 10.99 -6.33 17.24
C GLU A 352 10.46 -7.43 16.31
N ARG A 353 9.19 -7.83 16.45
CA ARG A 353 8.57 -8.81 15.56
C ARG A 353 8.48 -8.29 14.13
N LEU A 354 8.09 -7.03 13.95
CA LEU A 354 7.99 -6.39 12.63
C LEU A 354 9.36 -6.22 11.95
N LEU A 355 10.40 -5.81 12.68
CA LEU A 355 11.76 -5.71 12.13
C LEU A 355 12.35 -7.09 11.80
N ASN A 356 12.07 -8.12 12.62
CA ASN A 356 12.46 -9.49 12.31
C ASN A 356 11.76 -10.03 11.06
N ARG A 357 10.47 -9.70 10.87
CA ARG A 357 9.70 -10.02 9.65
C ARG A 357 10.35 -9.42 8.41
N MET A 358 10.79 -8.15 8.48
CA MET A 358 11.49 -7.47 7.40
C MET A 358 12.86 -8.10 7.07
N LEU A 359 13.59 -8.58 8.10
CA LEU A 359 14.87 -9.27 7.91
C LEU A 359 14.73 -10.71 7.40
N ARG A 360 13.58 -11.35 7.60
CA ARG A 360 13.30 -12.74 7.20
C ARG A 360 11.95 -12.86 6.50
N PRO A 361 11.74 -12.16 5.37
CA PRO A 361 10.45 -12.08 4.68
C PRO A 361 9.94 -13.44 4.18
N GLN A 362 10.84 -14.42 3.98
CA GLN A 362 10.52 -15.79 3.59
C GLN A 362 9.89 -16.63 4.72
N THR A 363 9.88 -16.14 5.95
CA THR A 363 9.28 -16.87 7.08
C THR A 363 7.76 -16.79 6.95
N LEU A 364 7.11 -17.94 6.85
CA LEU A 364 5.64 -18.01 6.89
C LEU A 364 5.14 -17.77 8.32
N PRO A 365 3.96 -17.14 8.50
CA PRO A 365 3.31 -17.05 9.80
C PRO A 365 3.20 -18.42 10.46
N ALA A 366 3.79 -18.57 11.64
CA ALA A 366 3.82 -19.86 12.36
C ALA A 366 2.73 -19.93 13.44
N THR A 367 2.28 -18.77 13.93
CA THR A 367 1.24 -18.67 14.95
C THR A 367 0.04 -17.84 14.51
N ARG A 368 -1.06 -17.90 15.27
CA ARG A 368 -2.24 -17.05 15.03
C ARG A 368 -1.90 -15.57 15.17
N GLU A 369 -1.05 -15.23 16.13
CA GLU A 369 -0.59 -13.86 16.37
C GLU A 369 0.19 -13.33 15.16
N ASP A 370 1.01 -14.16 14.52
CA ASP A 370 1.70 -13.78 13.27
C ASP A 370 0.69 -13.43 12.16
N CYS A 371 -0.34 -14.27 11.97
CA CYS A 371 -1.38 -14.02 10.98
C CYS A 371 -2.16 -12.72 11.28
N TYR A 372 -2.50 -12.48 12.54
CA TYR A 372 -3.18 -11.25 12.95
C TYR A 372 -2.31 -10.00 12.75
N LEU A 373 -0.99 -10.13 12.97
CA LEU A 373 -0.04 -9.05 12.74
C LEU A 373 0.08 -8.71 11.25
N ASP A 374 0.24 -9.72 10.39
CA ASP A 374 0.32 -9.53 8.93
C ASP A 374 -0.97 -8.86 8.39
N LEU A 375 -2.14 -9.25 8.90
CA LEU A 375 -3.41 -8.63 8.52
C LEU A 375 -3.62 -7.23 9.14
N ALA A 376 -3.00 -6.92 10.28
CA ALA A 376 -3.00 -5.56 10.82
C ALA A 376 -2.18 -4.62 9.94
N LEU A 377 -1.02 -5.08 9.44
CA LEU A 377 -0.22 -4.35 8.45
C LEU A 377 -1.01 -4.14 7.15
N ALA A 378 -1.72 -5.16 6.66
CA ALA A 378 -2.55 -5.04 5.46
C ALA A 378 -3.61 -3.95 5.60
N ARG A 379 -4.26 -3.84 6.77
CA ARG A 379 -5.25 -2.77 7.05
C ARG A 379 -4.65 -1.37 6.95
N GLU A 380 -3.49 -1.16 7.58
CA GLU A 380 -2.82 0.14 7.57
C GLU A 380 -2.29 0.49 6.18
N ALA A 381 -1.76 -0.48 5.43
CA ALA A 381 -1.32 -0.27 4.05
C ALA A 381 -2.49 0.10 3.12
N LEU A 382 -3.64 -0.59 3.25
CA LEU A 382 -4.87 -0.26 2.52
C LEU A 382 -5.41 1.11 2.90
N ALA A 383 -5.34 1.48 4.19
CA ALA A 383 -5.80 2.78 4.68
C ALA A 383 -4.98 3.93 4.10
N LEU A 384 -3.64 3.80 4.05
CA LEU A 384 -2.76 4.75 3.36
C LEU A 384 -3.09 4.83 1.86
N GLY A 385 -3.27 3.67 1.24
CA GLY A 385 -3.68 3.53 -0.16
C GLY A 385 -4.95 4.32 -0.49
N VAL A 386 -6.02 4.10 0.27
CA VAL A 386 -7.30 4.78 0.04
C VAL A 386 -7.23 6.26 0.36
N ALA A 387 -6.49 6.68 1.38
CA ALA A 387 -6.32 8.09 1.70
C ALA A 387 -5.66 8.85 0.53
N ALA A 388 -4.60 8.27 -0.05
CA ALA A 388 -3.93 8.84 -1.22
C ALA A 388 -4.80 8.79 -2.49
N LEU A 389 -5.59 7.73 -2.67
CA LEU A 389 -6.49 7.63 -3.82
C LEU A 389 -7.65 8.64 -3.74
N ARG A 390 -8.18 8.89 -2.54
CA ARG A 390 -9.20 9.93 -2.30
C ARG A 390 -8.65 11.34 -2.54
N ASP A 391 -7.38 11.59 -2.24
CA ASP A 391 -6.71 12.87 -2.56
C ASP A 391 -6.66 13.15 -4.07
N GLU A 392 -6.48 12.10 -4.90
CA GLU A 392 -6.56 12.20 -6.36
C GLU A 392 -8.01 12.29 -6.87
N GLN A 393 -8.91 11.45 -6.34
CA GLN A 393 -10.29 11.33 -6.82
C GLN A 393 -11.28 11.33 -5.64
N THR A 394 -12.04 12.42 -5.53
CA THR A 394 -13.14 12.55 -4.57
C THR A 394 -14.44 12.95 -5.29
N PRO A 395 -15.56 12.23 -5.09
CA PRO A 395 -15.71 11.02 -4.28
C PRO A 395 -15.07 9.78 -4.92
N LEU A 396 -14.61 8.84 -4.10
CA LEU A 396 -14.11 7.53 -4.56
C LEU A 396 -15.27 6.53 -4.62
N ALA A 397 -16.02 6.56 -5.72
CA ALA A 397 -17.14 5.65 -5.96
C ALA A 397 -16.68 4.38 -6.69
N TYR A 398 -17.13 3.22 -6.22
CA TYR A 398 -16.97 1.93 -6.89
C TYR A 398 -18.15 1.01 -6.54
N GLU A 399 -18.56 0.20 -7.51
CA GLU A 399 -19.63 -0.79 -7.41
C GLU A 399 -19.10 -2.18 -7.10
N ARG A 400 -17.84 -2.45 -7.45
CA ARG A 400 -17.20 -3.76 -7.28
C ARG A 400 -15.81 -3.61 -6.71
N LEU A 401 -15.46 -4.53 -5.82
CA LEU A 401 -14.10 -4.66 -5.27
C LEU A 401 -13.49 -5.98 -5.73
N LEU A 402 -12.29 -5.91 -6.29
CA LEU A 402 -11.45 -7.07 -6.56
C LEU A 402 -10.15 -6.92 -5.76
N ALA A 403 -9.84 -7.89 -4.93
CA ALA A 403 -8.69 -7.87 -4.05
C ALA A 403 -7.68 -8.96 -4.42
N GLY A 404 -6.39 -8.70 -4.22
CA GLY A 404 -5.29 -9.64 -4.41
C GLY A 404 -4.19 -9.42 -3.39
N GLY A 405 -3.04 -10.05 -3.61
CA GLY A 405 -1.85 -9.92 -2.77
C GLY A 405 -1.73 -11.00 -1.70
N GLY A 406 -0.47 -11.43 -1.48
CA GLY A 406 -0.15 -12.65 -0.74
C GLY A 406 -0.72 -12.71 0.67
N VAL A 407 -0.78 -11.59 1.39
CA VAL A 407 -1.32 -11.54 2.76
C VAL A 407 -2.83 -11.81 2.82
N LEU A 408 -3.58 -11.43 1.77
CA LEU A 408 -5.01 -11.64 1.69
C LEU A 408 -5.33 -13.05 1.19
N THR A 409 -4.61 -13.53 0.16
CA THR A 409 -4.85 -14.86 -0.43
C THR A 409 -4.41 -16.00 0.48
N HIS A 410 -3.41 -15.79 1.33
CA HIS A 410 -2.94 -16.78 2.32
C HIS A 410 -3.54 -16.55 3.72
N ALA A 411 -4.56 -15.71 3.84
CA ALA A 411 -5.29 -15.57 5.10
C ALA A 411 -5.85 -16.95 5.49
N PRO A 412 -5.64 -17.44 6.74
CA PRO A 412 -6.09 -18.77 7.15
C PRO A 412 -7.59 -19.02 7.02
N HIS A 413 -8.38 -17.95 6.94
CA HIS A 413 -9.81 -18.00 6.71
C HIS A 413 -10.26 -16.81 5.85
N PRO A 414 -11.16 -16.98 4.86
CA PRO A 414 -11.60 -15.89 3.96
C PRO A 414 -12.22 -14.70 4.72
N GLY A 415 -12.90 -14.97 5.84
CA GLY A 415 -13.44 -13.93 6.71
C GLY A 415 -12.39 -12.96 7.25
N MET A 416 -11.15 -13.42 7.46
CA MET A 416 -10.06 -12.56 7.93
C MET A 416 -9.59 -11.60 6.83
N ALA A 417 -9.51 -12.07 5.57
CA ALA A 417 -9.22 -11.24 4.41
C ALA A 417 -10.34 -10.20 4.19
N LEU A 418 -11.60 -10.61 4.29
CA LEU A 418 -12.75 -9.71 4.21
C LEU A 418 -12.67 -8.59 5.27
N LEU A 419 -12.38 -8.94 6.53
CA LEU A 419 -12.22 -7.93 7.59
C LEU A 419 -11.09 -6.96 7.26
N ALA A 420 -9.93 -7.45 6.83
CA ALA A 420 -8.81 -6.56 6.45
C ALA A 420 -9.21 -5.57 5.34
N LEU A 421 -9.96 -6.03 4.33
CA LEU A 421 -10.48 -5.19 3.25
C LEU A 421 -11.49 -4.14 3.76
N LEU A 422 -12.51 -4.55 4.52
CA LEU A 422 -13.53 -3.63 5.02
C LEU A 422 -12.96 -2.61 6.01
N ASP A 423 -12.01 -3.03 6.84
CA ASP A 423 -11.38 -2.21 7.88
C ASP A 423 -10.40 -1.19 7.26
N GLY A 424 -9.60 -1.62 6.27
CA GLY A 424 -8.64 -0.76 5.59
C GLY A 424 -9.29 0.22 4.60
N LEU A 425 -10.27 -0.25 3.82
CA LEU A 425 -10.90 0.56 2.78
C LEU A 425 -12.00 1.48 3.32
N GLN A 426 -12.65 1.08 4.43
CA GLN A 426 -13.78 1.78 5.03
C GLN A 426 -14.85 2.21 3.99
N PRO A 427 -15.44 1.26 3.22
CA PRO A 427 -16.51 1.58 2.28
C PRO A 427 -17.67 2.29 3.01
N ALA A 428 -18.28 3.26 2.34
CA ALA A 428 -19.16 4.26 2.95
C ALA A 428 -20.40 4.57 2.09
N ASN A 429 -21.13 5.65 2.38
CA ASN A 429 -22.25 6.16 1.56
C ASN A 429 -21.84 6.68 0.17
N GLU A 430 -20.54 6.73 -0.13
CA GLU A 430 -20.02 6.96 -1.48
C GLU A 430 -20.37 5.81 -2.43
N LEU A 431 -20.68 4.61 -1.89
CA LEU A 431 -21.12 3.46 -2.67
C LEU A 431 -22.43 3.77 -3.42
N PRO A 432 -22.47 3.62 -4.75
CA PRO A 432 -23.62 4.03 -5.55
C PRO A 432 -24.84 3.11 -5.39
N GLY A 433 -24.64 1.86 -4.95
CA GLY A 433 -25.69 0.85 -4.84
C GLY A 433 -25.85 0.25 -3.44
N LEU A 434 -26.84 -0.64 -3.32
CA LEU A 434 -27.12 -1.45 -2.13
C LEU A 434 -26.02 -2.49 -1.88
N LEU A 435 -25.55 -3.13 -2.95
CA LEU A 435 -24.64 -4.27 -2.90
C LEU A 435 -23.22 -3.85 -3.30
N LEU A 436 -22.24 -4.33 -2.53
CA LEU A 436 -20.83 -4.30 -2.90
C LEU A 436 -20.34 -5.74 -3.07
N PRO A 437 -20.27 -6.28 -4.30
CA PRO A 437 -19.63 -7.55 -4.58
C PRO A 437 -18.11 -7.44 -4.39
N ILE A 438 -17.55 -8.35 -3.59
CA ILE A 438 -16.12 -8.43 -3.29
C ILE A 438 -15.60 -9.77 -3.81
N HIS A 439 -14.56 -9.71 -4.63
CA HIS A 439 -13.84 -10.87 -5.15
C HIS A 439 -12.42 -10.87 -4.58
N LEU A 440 -11.86 -12.05 -4.36
CA LEU A 440 -10.49 -12.22 -3.87
C LEU A 440 -9.74 -13.11 -4.84
N ASP A 441 -8.84 -12.54 -5.64
CA ASP A 441 -8.01 -13.24 -6.62
C ASP A 441 -7.02 -14.20 -5.94
N MET A 442 -7.54 -15.33 -5.47
CA MET A 442 -6.80 -16.36 -4.72
C MET A 442 -5.67 -16.99 -5.52
N LEU A 443 -5.75 -16.94 -6.85
CA LEU A 443 -4.82 -17.57 -7.78
C LEU A 443 -3.92 -16.53 -8.49
N SER A 444 -3.99 -15.25 -8.10
CA SER A 444 -3.25 -14.14 -8.72
C SER A 444 -3.39 -14.09 -10.25
N LEU A 445 -4.58 -14.40 -10.76
CA LEU A 445 -4.84 -14.48 -12.19
C LEU A 445 -5.05 -13.11 -12.84
N LEU A 446 -5.35 -12.04 -12.11
CA LEU A 446 -5.59 -10.73 -12.72
C LEU A 446 -4.34 -10.18 -13.43
N SER A 447 -3.19 -10.19 -12.76
CA SER A 447 -1.92 -9.77 -13.35
C SER A 447 -1.53 -10.69 -14.52
N VAL A 448 -1.73 -12.00 -14.37
CA VAL A 448 -1.49 -13.00 -15.42
C VAL A 448 -2.36 -12.77 -16.65
N CYS A 449 -3.66 -12.50 -16.50
CA CYS A 449 -4.57 -12.19 -17.61
C CYS A 449 -4.14 -10.94 -18.37
N GLY A 450 -3.70 -9.89 -17.67
CA GLY A 450 -3.17 -8.68 -18.31
C GLY A 450 -1.88 -8.94 -19.11
N GLY A 451 -1.04 -9.86 -18.64
CA GLY A 451 0.10 -10.38 -19.39
C GLY A 451 -0.32 -11.14 -20.64
N ILE A 452 -1.23 -12.11 -20.50
CA ILE A 452 -1.73 -12.97 -21.60
C ILE A 452 -2.45 -12.15 -22.67
N ALA A 453 -3.13 -11.07 -22.30
CA ALA A 453 -3.81 -10.19 -23.26
C ALA A 453 -2.85 -9.55 -24.30
N ALA A 454 -1.53 -9.58 -24.05
CA ALA A 454 -0.51 -9.23 -25.06
C ALA A 454 -0.45 -10.19 -26.24
N LEU A 455 -0.74 -11.46 -25.96
CA LEU A 455 -0.51 -12.61 -26.82
C LEU A 455 -1.83 -13.13 -27.40
N SER A 456 -2.84 -13.30 -26.53
CA SER A 456 -4.17 -13.76 -26.90
C SER A 456 -5.22 -13.12 -25.98
N THR A 457 -6.01 -12.21 -26.53
CA THR A 457 -7.13 -11.58 -25.80
C THR A 457 -8.21 -12.59 -25.45
N ASP A 458 -8.49 -13.55 -26.32
CA ASP A 458 -9.52 -14.57 -26.11
C ASP A 458 -9.13 -15.49 -24.94
N ALA A 459 -7.86 -15.89 -24.86
CA ALA A 459 -7.36 -16.68 -23.74
C ALA A 459 -7.45 -15.90 -22.42
N ALA A 460 -7.04 -14.62 -22.42
CA ALA A 460 -7.13 -13.77 -21.24
C ALA A 460 -8.57 -13.60 -20.74
N ILE A 461 -9.53 -13.37 -21.64
CA ILE A 461 -10.95 -13.24 -21.29
C ILE A 461 -11.50 -14.56 -20.74
N SER A 462 -11.19 -15.68 -21.38
CA SER A 462 -11.62 -17.01 -20.97
C SER A 462 -11.17 -17.33 -19.54
N ILE A 463 -9.88 -17.16 -19.23
CA ILE A 463 -9.33 -17.39 -17.89
C ILE A 463 -9.93 -16.41 -16.89
N PHE A 464 -10.03 -15.14 -17.26
CA PHE A 464 -10.58 -14.11 -16.37
C PHE A 464 -12.02 -14.41 -15.97
N ASP A 465 -12.86 -14.86 -16.89
CA ASP A 465 -14.26 -15.18 -16.59
C ASP A 465 -14.39 -16.50 -15.84
N HIS A 466 -13.79 -17.55 -16.37
CA HIS A 466 -14.05 -18.91 -15.92
C HIS A 466 -13.17 -19.37 -14.76
N ASP A 467 -11.96 -18.82 -14.63
CA ASP A 467 -10.99 -19.23 -13.62
C ASP A 467 -10.80 -18.19 -12.51
N LEU A 468 -11.02 -16.89 -12.79
CA LEU A 468 -11.00 -15.82 -11.78
C LEU A 468 -12.41 -15.43 -11.32
N LEU A 469 -13.21 -14.72 -12.13
CA LEU A 469 -14.42 -14.05 -11.64
C LEU A 469 -15.46 -15.03 -11.08
N ASN A 470 -15.73 -16.13 -11.79
CA ASN A 470 -16.74 -17.10 -11.37
C ASN A 470 -16.32 -17.96 -10.17
N ASN A 471 -15.01 -18.12 -9.94
CA ASN A 471 -14.49 -19.04 -8.91
C ASN A 471 -14.06 -18.33 -7.62
N THR A 472 -13.87 -17.02 -7.66
CA THR A 472 -13.32 -16.26 -6.53
C THR A 472 -14.24 -15.21 -5.87
N PRO A 473 -15.59 -15.35 -5.86
CA PRO A 473 -16.44 -14.44 -5.11
C PRO A 473 -16.23 -14.64 -3.59
N LEU A 474 -15.74 -13.60 -2.91
CA LEU A 474 -15.45 -13.64 -1.47
C LEU A 474 -16.72 -13.40 -0.65
N ALA A 475 -17.41 -12.30 -0.92
CA ALA A 475 -18.62 -11.87 -0.21
C ALA A 475 -19.42 -10.87 -1.05
N THR A 476 -20.72 -10.73 -0.75
CA THR A 476 -21.48 -9.53 -1.12
C THR A 476 -21.75 -8.73 0.15
N CYS A 477 -21.40 -7.45 0.18
CA CYS A 477 -21.53 -6.61 1.37
C CYS A 477 -22.65 -5.58 1.23
N ILE A 478 -23.41 -5.37 2.29
CA ILE A 478 -24.29 -4.23 2.50
C ILE A 478 -23.69 -3.40 3.64
N VAL A 479 -23.40 -2.13 3.38
CA VAL A 479 -22.83 -1.21 4.39
C VAL A 479 -23.94 -0.29 4.90
N LEU A 480 -24.22 -0.38 6.20
CA LEU A 480 -25.17 0.49 6.88
C LEU A 480 -24.42 1.62 7.58
N GLN A 481 -24.83 2.86 7.32
CA GLN A 481 -24.25 4.05 7.94
C GLN A 481 -25.28 4.84 8.73
N GLY A 482 -24.88 5.31 9.91
CA GLY A 482 -25.77 5.94 10.87
C GLY A 482 -25.82 5.12 12.16
N GLY A 483 -26.86 5.33 12.96
CA GLY A 483 -26.88 4.87 14.35
C GLY A 483 -26.15 5.83 15.28
N SER A 484 -26.68 5.95 16.48
CA SER A 484 -26.24 6.86 17.54
C SER A 484 -25.60 6.11 18.71
N ARG A 485 -26.03 4.87 18.98
CA ARG A 485 -25.56 4.07 20.12
C ARG A 485 -25.34 2.62 19.70
N ILE A 486 -24.19 2.06 20.10
CA ILE A 486 -23.87 0.64 19.88
C ILE A 486 -24.98 -0.23 20.49
N GLY A 487 -25.41 -1.24 19.74
CA GLY A 487 -26.45 -2.20 20.13
C GLY A 487 -27.89 -1.77 19.84
N GLU A 488 -28.14 -0.54 19.38
CA GLU A 488 -29.49 -0.13 18.97
C GLU A 488 -29.87 -0.75 17.60
N PRO A 489 -31.13 -1.14 17.37
CA PRO A 489 -31.57 -1.63 16.07
C PRO A 489 -31.43 -0.57 14.97
N VAL A 490 -30.81 -0.94 13.86
CA VAL A 490 -30.53 -0.02 12.73
C VAL A 490 -31.17 -0.44 11.41
N ALA A 491 -31.50 -1.72 11.24
CA ALA A 491 -32.23 -2.20 10.07
C ALA A 491 -32.89 -3.56 10.34
N ASP A 492 -33.98 -3.84 9.63
CA ASP A 492 -34.45 -5.21 9.40
C ASP A 492 -34.05 -5.62 7.98
N VAL A 493 -33.38 -6.77 7.84
CA VAL A 493 -32.91 -7.31 6.56
C VAL A 493 -33.57 -8.65 6.29
N GLU A 494 -34.10 -8.81 5.08
CA GLU A 494 -34.71 -10.05 4.59
C GLU A 494 -33.94 -10.56 3.38
N LEU A 495 -33.40 -11.77 3.45
CA LEU A 495 -32.75 -12.47 2.34
C LEU A 495 -33.68 -13.57 1.82
N ILE A 496 -34.09 -13.45 0.56
CA ILE A 496 -35.06 -14.35 -0.09
C ILE A 496 -34.31 -15.19 -1.12
N THR A 497 -34.04 -16.46 -0.80
CA THR A 497 -33.31 -17.36 -1.71
C THR A 497 -34.19 -17.78 -2.88
N VAL A 498 -33.65 -17.74 -4.10
CA VAL A 498 -34.37 -18.19 -5.30
C VAL A 498 -34.72 -19.68 -5.19
N GLY A 499 -36.01 -19.99 -5.20
CA GLY A 499 -36.52 -21.35 -5.03
C GLY A 499 -36.21 -21.96 -3.65
N GLY A 500 -35.97 -21.14 -2.63
CA GLY A 500 -35.67 -21.56 -1.27
C GLY A 500 -36.39 -20.71 -0.22
N ASP A 501 -35.88 -20.75 1.00
CA ASP A 501 -36.46 -20.08 2.15
C ASP A 501 -36.11 -18.57 2.20
N SER A 502 -36.90 -17.83 2.99
CA SER A 502 -36.63 -16.44 3.37
C SER A 502 -36.09 -16.40 4.80
N GLU A 503 -34.97 -15.70 5.00
CA GLU A 503 -34.37 -15.47 6.31
C GLU A 503 -34.48 -13.98 6.67
N ARG A 504 -34.96 -13.67 7.87
CA ARG A 504 -35.08 -12.29 8.38
C ARG A 504 -34.20 -12.10 9.61
N VAL A 505 -33.42 -11.03 9.62
CA VAL A 505 -32.56 -10.67 10.74
C VAL A 505 -32.74 -9.19 11.10
N GLN A 506 -32.81 -8.91 12.39
CA GLN A 506 -32.72 -7.55 12.93
C GLN A 506 -31.26 -7.22 13.20
N VAL A 507 -30.77 -6.14 12.58
CA VAL A 507 -29.38 -5.70 12.62
C VAL A 507 -29.22 -4.58 13.64
N ARG A 508 -28.17 -4.63 14.47
CA ARG A 508 -27.87 -3.58 15.45
C ARG A 508 -26.60 -2.81 15.10
N HIS A 509 -26.53 -1.55 15.53
CA HIS A 509 -25.35 -0.71 15.34
C HIS A 509 -24.13 -1.34 16.03
N GLY A 510 -22.99 -1.40 15.34
CA GLY A 510 -21.77 -2.05 15.82
C GLY A 510 -21.62 -3.51 15.41
N GLU A 511 -22.67 -4.13 14.84
CA GLU A 511 -22.64 -5.54 14.45
C GLU A 511 -22.10 -5.75 13.04
N LEU A 512 -21.57 -6.96 12.85
CA LEU A 512 -21.31 -7.56 11.56
C LEU A 512 -22.14 -8.85 11.51
N ILE A 513 -22.95 -9.04 10.48
CA ILE A 513 -23.82 -10.22 10.35
C ILE A 513 -23.49 -10.93 9.05
N ARG A 514 -23.37 -12.26 9.12
CA ARG A 514 -23.17 -13.14 7.96
C ARG A 514 -24.43 -13.98 7.73
N LEU A 515 -25.01 -13.84 6.55
CA LEU A 515 -26.10 -14.68 6.05
C LEU A 515 -25.53 -15.61 4.95
N PRO A 516 -25.41 -16.93 5.21
CA PRO A 516 -24.81 -17.85 4.25
C PRO A 516 -25.60 -17.91 2.93
N LEU A 517 -24.88 -17.82 1.80
CA LEU A 517 -25.42 -18.06 0.47
C LEU A 517 -24.33 -18.72 -0.37
N SER A 518 -24.44 -20.03 -0.59
CA SER A 518 -23.41 -20.81 -1.28
C SER A 518 -23.26 -20.44 -2.76
N VAL A 519 -22.03 -20.54 -3.29
CA VAL A 519 -21.72 -20.33 -4.72
C VAL A 519 -22.71 -21.10 -5.61
N GLY A 520 -23.19 -20.45 -6.67
CA GLY A 520 -24.20 -20.98 -7.59
C GLY A 520 -25.66 -20.84 -7.10
N ARG A 521 -25.88 -20.31 -5.89
CA ARG A 521 -27.20 -19.88 -5.42
C ARG A 521 -27.37 -18.38 -5.62
N TYR A 522 -28.61 -17.95 -5.74
CA TYR A 522 -28.99 -16.56 -5.96
C TYR A 522 -30.10 -16.15 -5.00
N ALA A 523 -30.17 -14.87 -4.65
CA ALA A 523 -31.17 -14.35 -3.75
C ALA A 523 -31.59 -12.91 -4.11
N GLN A 524 -32.71 -12.49 -3.54
CA GLN A 524 -33.11 -11.08 -3.42
C GLN A 524 -32.85 -10.63 -1.97
N VAL A 525 -32.40 -9.40 -1.76
CA VAL A 525 -32.33 -8.82 -0.42
C VAL A 525 -33.17 -7.57 -0.30
N LYS A 526 -33.86 -7.43 0.83
CA LYS A 526 -34.66 -6.26 1.18
C LYS A 526 -34.15 -5.68 2.50
N VAL A 527 -33.90 -4.38 2.55
CA VAL A 527 -33.40 -3.69 3.73
C VAL A 527 -34.38 -2.59 4.11
N LYS A 528 -34.84 -2.62 5.36
CA LYS A 528 -35.63 -1.56 5.98
C LYS A 528 -34.78 -0.87 7.04
N PRO A 529 -34.05 0.21 6.70
CA PRO A 529 -33.22 0.93 7.66
C PRO A 529 -34.06 1.78 8.62
N ALA A 530 -33.52 2.05 9.80
CA ALA A 530 -34.06 3.03 10.73
C ALA A 530 -33.94 4.46 10.16
N ALA A 531 -34.72 5.41 10.69
CA ALA A 531 -34.87 6.75 10.12
C ALA A 531 -33.56 7.54 9.90
N THR A 532 -32.52 7.29 10.70
CA THR A 532 -31.21 7.96 10.60
C THR A 532 -30.16 7.15 9.84
N VAL A 533 -30.52 5.94 9.38
CA VAL A 533 -29.61 4.98 8.78
C VAL A 533 -29.72 5.03 7.27
N ARG A 534 -28.57 5.01 6.61
CA ARG A 534 -28.39 5.09 5.16
C ARG A 534 -27.79 3.79 4.64
N VAL A 535 -28.17 3.44 3.41
CA VAL A 535 -27.58 2.34 2.63
C VAL A 535 -27.15 2.89 1.27
N GLY A 536 -25.85 2.82 0.97
CA GLY A 536 -25.29 3.46 -0.23
C GLY A 536 -25.68 4.94 -0.34
N GLN A 537 -26.12 5.38 -1.52
CA GLN A 537 -26.57 6.76 -1.78
C GLN A 537 -28.06 7.02 -1.46
N ALA A 538 -28.85 6.00 -1.09
CA ALA A 538 -30.28 6.15 -0.76
C ALA A 538 -30.51 7.14 0.40
N ALA A 539 -31.68 7.75 0.50
CA ALA A 539 -31.98 8.69 1.58
C ALA A 539 -32.01 7.98 2.97
N PRO A 540 -31.73 8.68 4.08
CA PRO A 540 -31.82 8.08 5.40
C PRO A 540 -33.24 7.54 5.68
N GLY A 541 -33.33 6.30 6.16
CA GLY A 541 -34.60 5.61 6.41
C GLY A 541 -35.32 5.08 5.16
N GLU A 542 -34.77 5.26 3.96
CA GLU A 542 -35.35 4.76 2.72
C GLU A 542 -35.19 3.24 2.63
N ALA A 543 -36.31 2.54 2.43
CA ALA A 543 -36.28 1.09 2.19
C ALA A 543 -35.72 0.82 0.79
N VAL A 544 -34.78 -0.12 0.72
CA VAL A 544 -34.10 -0.50 -0.53
C VAL A 544 -34.20 -2.01 -0.73
N GLU A 545 -34.32 -2.45 -1.97
CA GLU A 545 -34.30 -3.86 -2.33
C GLU A 545 -33.48 -4.07 -3.60
N SER A 546 -32.87 -5.24 -3.71
CA SER A 546 -32.20 -5.69 -4.93
C SER A 546 -33.21 -6.27 -5.92
N ASP A 547 -32.80 -6.42 -7.17
CA ASP A 547 -33.55 -7.23 -8.13
C ASP A 547 -33.56 -8.71 -7.70
N PRO A 548 -34.58 -9.48 -8.14
CA PRO A 548 -34.57 -10.93 -7.96
C PRO A 548 -33.31 -11.56 -8.57
N ALA A 549 -32.64 -12.41 -7.79
CA ALA A 549 -31.39 -13.10 -8.16
C ALA A 549 -30.14 -12.20 -8.31
N GLU A 550 -30.20 -10.93 -7.90
CA GLU A 550 -29.05 -10.01 -7.96
C GLU A 550 -27.99 -10.30 -6.87
N VAL A 551 -28.36 -10.95 -5.76
CA VAL A 551 -27.39 -11.38 -4.75
C VAL A 551 -26.82 -12.74 -5.16
N HIS A 552 -25.56 -12.77 -5.57
CA HIS A 552 -24.85 -13.99 -5.94
C HIS A 552 -24.23 -14.66 -4.71
N GLY A 553 -24.33 -15.98 -4.64
CA GLY A 553 -23.65 -16.77 -3.63
C GLY A 553 -22.12 -16.70 -3.75
N SER A 554 -21.45 -16.75 -2.60
CA SER A 554 -20.01 -16.52 -2.47
C SER A 554 -19.43 -17.37 -1.32
N LEU A 555 -18.12 -17.30 -1.08
CA LEU A 555 -17.47 -18.03 0.02
C LEU A 555 -18.05 -17.68 1.40
N LEU A 556 -18.37 -16.41 1.63
CA LEU A 556 -18.94 -15.93 2.89
C LEU A 556 -20.45 -15.68 2.83
N GLY A 557 -21.03 -15.56 1.63
CA GLY A 557 -22.44 -15.21 1.42
C GLY A 557 -22.69 -13.70 1.47
N LEU A 558 -23.82 -13.31 2.04
CA LEU A 558 -24.17 -11.90 2.25
C LEU A 558 -23.64 -11.43 3.62
N ILE A 559 -22.96 -10.30 3.63
CA ILE A 559 -22.42 -9.66 4.82
C ILE A 559 -23.11 -8.32 5.04
N ILE A 560 -23.67 -8.11 6.22
CA ILE A 560 -24.23 -6.84 6.63
C ILE A 560 -23.25 -6.19 7.59
N ASP A 561 -22.66 -5.06 7.19
CA ASP A 561 -21.73 -4.28 8.00
C ASP A 561 -22.43 -3.05 8.58
N ALA A 562 -22.80 -3.16 9.86
CA ALA A 562 -23.43 -2.10 10.64
C ALA A 562 -22.47 -1.46 11.65
N ARG A 563 -21.15 -1.68 11.49
CA ARG A 563 -20.12 -1.21 12.42
C ARG A 563 -19.94 0.31 12.42
N GLY A 564 -20.55 0.99 11.46
CA GLY A 564 -20.41 2.43 11.26
C GLY A 564 -19.13 2.80 10.50
N ARG A 565 -19.12 4.04 9.99
CA ARG A 565 -18.01 4.63 9.22
C ARG A 565 -17.97 6.15 9.52
N PRO A 566 -16.81 6.73 9.90
CA PRO A 566 -15.55 6.04 10.15
C PRO A 566 -15.67 5.04 11.31
N LEU A 567 -14.90 3.96 11.21
CA LEU A 567 -14.94 2.86 12.17
C LEU A 567 -14.31 3.34 13.49
N THR A 568 -15.08 3.30 14.58
CA THR A 568 -14.64 3.78 15.90
C THR A 568 -14.34 2.61 16.82
N LEU A 569 -13.07 2.45 17.19
CA LEU A 569 -12.63 1.41 18.12
C LEU A 569 -12.64 1.91 19.56
N PRO A 570 -12.97 1.06 20.56
CA PRO A 570 -12.88 1.42 21.96
C PRO A 570 -11.46 1.87 22.36
N ALA A 571 -11.38 2.91 23.20
CA ALA A 571 -10.13 3.38 23.76
C ALA A 571 -9.56 2.37 24.77
N ASP A 572 -10.44 1.75 25.57
CA ASP A 572 -10.05 0.64 26.44
C ASP A 572 -9.57 -0.56 25.61
N GLY A 573 -8.35 -1.02 25.89
CA GLY A 573 -7.72 -2.09 25.13
C GLY A 573 -8.43 -3.43 25.30
N ALA A 574 -9.00 -3.68 26.48
CA ALA A 574 -9.74 -4.90 26.77
C ALA A 574 -11.06 -4.97 26.00
N GLU A 575 -11.88 -3.92 26.11
CA GLU A 575 -13.10 -3.78 25.31
C GLU A 575 -12.83 -3.87 23.80
N ARG A 576 -11.77 -3.18 23.32
CA ARG A 576 -11.38 -3.24 21.91
C ARG A 576 -11.04 -4.65 21.45
N ARG A 577 -10.24 -5.40 22.20
CA ARG A 577 -9.88 -6.79 21.85
C ARG A 577 -11.09 -7.71 21.83
N ARG A 578 -12.01 -7.58 22.79
CA ARG A 578 -13.27 -8.32 22.81
C ARG A 578 -14.13 -8.01 21.58
N LEU A 579 -14.18 -6.74 21.16
CA LEU A 579 -14.89 -6.32 19.96
C LEU A 579 -14.25 -6.88 18.68
N LEU A 580 -12.93 -6.82 18.54
CA LEU A 580 -12.23 -7.41 17.40
C LEU A 580 -12.46 -8.93 17.32
N TRP A 581 -12.43 -9.62 18.47
CA TRP A 581 -12.73 -11.05 18.53
C TRP A 581 -14.18 -11.36 18.13
N SER A 582 -15.15 -10.52 18.54
CA SER A 582 -16.54 -10.71 18.15
C SER A 582 -16.74 -10.59 16.63
N TRP A 583 -16.01 -9.70 15.95
CA TRP A 583 -16.03 -9.59 14.48
C TRP A 583 -15.39 -10.81 13.79
N LEU A 584 -14.29 -11.34 14.34
CA LEU A 584 -13.70 -12.60 13.84
C LEU A 584 -14.70 -13.75 13.94
N ARG A 585 -15.49 -13.81 15.02
CA ARG A 585 -16.57 -14.80 15.14
C ARG A 585 -17.73 -14.56 14.18
N ALA A 586 -18.12 -13.31 13.98
CA ALA A 586 -19.22 -12.95 13.08
C ALA A 586 -18.96 -13.40 11.63
N VAL A 587 -17.72 -13.35 11.16
CA VAL A 587 -17.33 -13.87 9.83
C VAL A 587 -17.02 -15.37 9.81
N GLY A 588 -17.04 -16.03 10.96
CA GLY A 588 -16.69 -17.45 11.12
C GLY A 588 -15.20 -17.76 11.11
N ALA A 589 -14.32 -16.75 11.24
CA ALA A 589 -12.87 -16.95 11.31
C ALA A 589 -12.45 -17.55 12.66
N GLU A 590 -13.17 -17.23 13.74
CA GLU A 590 -12.99 -17.82 15.07
C GLU A 590 -14.32 -18.34 15.60
N HIS A 591 -14.29 -19.35 16.47
CA HIS A 591 -15.51 -20.03 16.95
C HIS A 591 -15.63 -20.08 18.48
N SER A 592 -14.51 -19.97 19.19
CA SER A 592 -14.47 -20.00 20.66
C SER A 592 -14.48 -18.59 21.25
N ASP A 593 -14.58 -18.49 22.57
CA ASP A 593 -14.15 -17.28 23.27
C ASP A 593 -12.66 -17.01 23.02
N SER A 594 -12.26 -15.76 23.25
CA SER A 594 -10.87 -15.34 23.08
C SER A 594 -9.94 -16.16 23.97
N PRO A 595 -8.90 -16.82 23.41
CA PRO A 595 -7.91 -17.53 24.20
C PRO A 595 -6.95 -16.57 24.91
N TYR A 596 -6.99 -15.27 24.57
CA TYR A 596 -6.12 -14.26 25.13
C TYR A 596 -6.67 -13.78 26.47
N PRO A 597 -5.95 -14.01 27.59
CA PRO A 597 -6.37 -13.45 28.86
C PRO A 597 -6.37 -11.92 28.76
N GLU A 598 -7.34 -11.30 29.41
CA GLU A 598 -7.27 -9.85 29.55
C GLU A 598 -6.04 -9.52 30.41
N PRO A 599 -5.14 -8.64 29.96
CA PRO A 599 -3.99 -8.26 30.76
C PRO A 599 -4.51 -7.73 32.08
N VAL A 600 -4.20 -8.46 33.15
CA VAL A 600 -4.49 -7.99 34.50
C VAL A 600 -3.57 -6.81 34.71
N ILE A 601 -4.11 -5.58 34.61
CA ILE A 601 -3.42 -4.41 35.15
C ILE A 601 -3.53 -4.51 36.67
N SER A 602 -2.84 -5.50 37.26
CA SER A 602 -2.40 -5.40 38.63
C SER A 602 -1.28 -4.38 38.59
N LEU A 603 -1.57 -3.14 38.97
CA LEU A 603 -0.51 -2.28 39.47
C LEU A 603 0.28 -3.12 40.49
N PRO A 604 1.63 -3.17 40.43
CA PRO A 604 2.38 -3.82 41.49
C PRO A 604 1.88 -3.25 42.82
N GLU A 605 1.58 -4.12 43.80
CA GLU A 605 1.29 -3.67 45.15
C GLU A 605 2.37 -2.65 45.52
N MET A 606 1.93 -1.41 45.81
CA MET A 606 2.85 -0.41 46.31
C MET A 606 3.59 -1.05 47.49
N PRO A 607 4.94 -1.09 47.48
CA PRO A 607 5.65 -1.57 48.64
C PRO A 607 5.16 -0.75 49.83
N ALA A 608 4.72 -1.45 50.88
CA ALA A 608 4.30 -0.82 52.11
C ALA A 608 5.37 0.20 52.52
N PRO A 609 4.97 1.42 52.98
CA PRO A 609 5.93 2.45 53.31
C PRO A 609 6.95 1.89 54.29
N VAL A 610 8.21 1.82 53.83
CA VAL A 610 9.33 1.48 54.69
C VAL A 610 9.45 2.65 55.66
N VAL A 611 8.95 2.46 56.88
CA VAL A 611 9.30 3.33 58.01
C VAL A 611 10.80 3.19 58.19
N ALA A 612 11.53 4.20 57.75
CA ALA A 612 12.96 4.27 57.92
C ALA A 612 13.30 4.26 59.41
N ALA A 613 13.93 3.18 59.88
CA ALA A 613 14.70 3.24 61.11
C ALA A 613 15.89 4.20 60.89
N PRO A 614 16.27 5.02 61.90
CA PRO A 614 17.31 6.02 61.74
C PRO A 614 18.65 5.38 61.33
N SER A 615 19.29 6.01 60.34
CA SER A 615 20.49 5.52 59.67
C SER A 615 21.64 5.28 60.65
N THR A 616 22.20 4.07 60.63
CA THR A 616 23.53 3.80 61.18
C THR A 616 24.57 3.99 60.09
N ALA A 617 25.69 4.61 60.49
CA ALA A 617 26.78 5.11 59.64
C ALA A 617 27.38 4.06 58.68
N PRO A 618 27.93 4.49 57.53
CA PRO A 618 28.26 3.60 56.42
C PRO A 618 29.54 2.80 56.71
N LYS A 619 29.49 1.48 56.49
CA LYS A 619 30.69 0.67 56.26
C LYS A 619 30.98 0.63 54.75
N PRO A 620 32.26 0.75 54.33
CA PRO A 620 32.61 0.96 52.94
C PRO A 620 32.36 -0.30 52.10
N ARG A 621 31.70 -0.11 50.95
CA ARG A 621 31.45 -1.17 49.97
C ARG A 621 32.72 -1.48 49.19
N ARG A 622 33.07 -2.78 49.17
CA ARG A 622 34.04 -3.39 48.26
C ARG A 622 33.58 -3.24 46.80
N SER A 623 34.47 -2.71 45.97
CA SER A 623 34.40 -2.68 44.51
C SER A 623 34.47 -4.10 43.91
N TRP A 624 33.64 -4.38 42.91
CA TRP A 624 33.65 -5.63 42.12
C TRP A 624 33.44 -5.33 40.62
N PHE A 625 34.40 -4.64 40.01
CA PHE A 625 34.74 -4.70 38.58
C PHE A 625 36.13 -4.04 38.50
N LYS A 626 37.24 -4.71 38.13
CA LYS A 626 37.44 -5.52 36.93
C LYS A 626 38.86 -6.14 36.95
N ARG A 627 39.00 -7.18 36.12
CA ARG A 627 40.21 -7.62 35.37
C ARG A 627 41.34 -8.32 36.14
N ALA A 628 41.66 -9.51 35.63
CA ALA A 628 42.86 -10.31 35.85
C ALA A 628 44.12 -9.66 35.19
N PRO A 629 45.35 -10.12 35.52
CA PRO A 629 46.48 -9.25 35.86
C PRO A 629 47.60 -9.19 34.81
N GLN A 630 48.55 -8.23 34.96
CA GLN A 630 50.03 -8.44 34.98
C GLN A 630 50.82 -7.11 35.13
N PRO A 631 52.14 -7.11 35.51
CA PRO A 631 52.55 -6.52 36.79
C PRO A 631 53.52 -5.32 36.75
N ALA A 632 53.51 -4.60 37.88
CA ALA A 632 54.61 -3.98 38.64
C ALA A 632 55.60 -2.98 38.00
N LYS A 633 55.60 -1.75 38.54
CA LYS A 633 56.67 -1.12 39.38
C LYS A 633 56.40 0.39 39.54
N THR A 634 55.98 0.84 40.72
CA THR A 634 56.76 1.61 41.72
C THR A 634 57.40 2.91 41.21
N SER A 635 56.92 4.07 41.65
CA SER A 635 57.58 4.85 42.73
C SER A 635 56.83 6.16 43.03
N GLU A 636 56.90 6.55 44.30
CA GLU A 636 56.44 7.78 44.94
C GLU A 636 56.98 9.07 44.29
N ALA A 637 56.22 10.17 44.39
CA ALA A 637 56.62 11.33 45.19
C ALA A 637 55.65 12.53 45.01
N THR A 638 55.44 13.20 46.13
CA THR A 638 54.67 14.40 46.47
C THR A 638 55.10 15.68 45.74
N LEU A 639 54.18 16.65 45.54
CA LEU A 639 54.30 18.11 45.81
C LEU A 639 53.03 18.87 45.32
N PRO A 640 52.74 20.12 45.78
CA PRO A 640 51.38 20.56 46.11
C PRO A 640 50.83 21.76 45.30
N THR A 641 49.52 21.99 45.50
CA THR A 641 48.75 23.26 45.50
C THR A 641 48.96 24.30 44.39
N THR A 642 47.91 24.55 43.60
CA THR A 642 47.19 25.84 43.52
C THR A 642 45.87 25.70 42.73
N GLU A 643 44.85 26.44 43.19
CA GLU A 643 43.83 27.26 42.46
C GLU A 643 43.34 26.80 41.07
N THR A 644 42.10 26.95 40.63
CA THR A 644 40.81 27.51 41.08
C THR A 644 39.77 26.98 40.08
N VAL A 645 38.55 26.73 40.52
CA VAL A 645 37.42 26.25 39.68
C VAL A 645 36.46 27.40 39.41
N PRO A 646 35.97 27.61 38.17
CA PRO A 646 34.72 28.29 37.93
C PRO A 646 33.56 27.30 37.72
N ALA A 647 32.44 27.61 38.36
CA ALA A 647 31.17 26.90 38.29
C ALA A 647 30.35 27.28 37.05
N SER A 648 29.37 26.41 36.76
CA SER A 648 28.48 26.40 35.60
C SER A 648 27.40 27.50 35.59
N PRO A 649 26.89 27.88 34.40
CA PRO A 649 25.86 28.89 34.24
C PRO A 649 24.45 28.27 34.27
N ASP A 650 23.68 28.51 35.34
CA ASP A 650 22.23 28.20 35.37
C ASP A 650 21.39 29.32 36.02
N ASP A 651 21.95 30.53 36.21
CA ASP A 651 21.28 31.62 36.95
C ASP A 651 20.70 32.78 36.09
N ASP A 652 20.79 32.75 34.75
CA ASP A 652 20.45 33.93 33.93
C ASP A 652 19.07 33.94 33.24
N ILE A 653 18.20 32.96 33.50
CA ILE A 653 16.84 32.92 32.88
C ILE A 653 15.78 33.62 33.74
N ALA A 654 16.08 33.89 35.02
CA ALA A 654 15.15 34.54 35.95
C ALA A 654 15.18 36.09 35.89
N GLN A 655 16.22 36.72 35.33
CA GLN A 655 16.37 38.18 35.31
C GLN A 655 15.78 38.89 34.07
N LEU A 656 15.33 38.16 33.04
CA LEU A 656 14.79 38.76 31.81
C LEU A 656 13.25 38.91 31.78
N ARG A 657 12.54 38.58 32.88
CA ARG A 657 11.06 38.66 32.97
C ARG A 657 10.52 39.89 33.70
N GLN A 658 11.36 40.83 34.11
CA GLN A 658 10.92 42.08 34.75
C GLN A 658 11.61 43.29 34.12
N GLN A 659 11.08 43.78 33.00
CA GLN A 659 11.05 45.20 32.61
C GLN A 659 10.52 45.30 31.16
N VAL A 660 9.30 45.82 30.99
CA VAL A 660 8.91 46.90 30.06
C VAL A 660 7.39 47.11 30.22
N SER A 661 7.04 48.36 30.48
CA SER A 661 5.78 48.90 30.97
C SER A 661 4.73 49.20 29.88
N LYS A 662 3.46 49.30 30.32
CA LYS A 662 2.23 49.72 29.60
C LYS A 662 2.37 51.07 28.84
N PRO A 663 1.45 51.37 27.89
CA PRO A 663 0.34 52.25 28.26
C PRO A 663 -1.06 51.95 27.65
N ALA A 664 -2.06 52.33 28.45
CA ALA A 664 -3.38 52.95 28.20
C ALA A 664 -4.42 52.37 27.22
N ARG A 665 -5.59 52.09 27.81
CA ARG A 665 -6.92 51.94 27.20
C ARG A 665 -7.47 53.27 26.66
N ARG A 666 -8.21 53.21 25.54
CA ARG A 666 -9.39 54.06 25.30
C ARG A 666 -10.45 53.26 24.53
N SER A 667 -11.65 53.19 25.10
CA SER A 667 -12.86 52.61 24.50
C SER A 667 -13.60 53.65 23.66
N TRP A 668 -14.26 53.24 22.58
CA TRP A 668 -15.55 53.81 22.23
C TRP A 668 -16.46 52.84 21.46
N PHE A 669 -17.75 53.09 21.59
CA PHE A 669 -18.92 52.24 21.32
C PHE A 669 -19.22 52.03 19.82
N GLY A 670 -19.96 50.95 19.53
CA GLY A 670 -20.40 50.58 18.19
C GLY A 670 -21.73 51.20 17.72
N ARG A 671 -22.10 50.93 16.45
CA ARG A 671 -23.42 50.44 15.99
C ARG A 671 -23.52 50.46 14.44
N ARG A 672 -24.09 49.37 13.92
CA ARG A 672 -25.01 49.20 12.77
C ARG A 672 -24.60 49.67 11.34
N LYS A 673 -24.47 48.69 10.44
CA LYS A 673 -25.25 48.40 9.19
C LYS A 673 -25.87 49.56 8.40
N PRO A 674 -26.04 49.46 7.06
CA PRO A 674 -26.48 48.28 6.30
C PRO A 674 -25.38 47.37 5.79
#